data_AF-A0A485LEW5-F1
#
_entry.id   AF-A0A485LEW5-F1
#
_cell.length_a   1.000
_cell.length_b   1.000
_cell.length_c   1.000
_cell.angle_alpha   90.00
_cell.angle_beta   90.00
_cell.angle_gamma   90.00
#
_symmetry.space_group_name_H-M   'P 1'
#
loop_
_entity.id
_entity.type
_entity.pdbx_description
1 polymer ?
#
loop_
_entity_poly.entity_id
_entity_poly.type
_entity_poly.pdbx_seq_one_letter_code
_entity_poly.pdbx_strand_id
1 'polypeptide(L)'
;MVDAARQTAKEPVLGLTLGFFKHLVTLYGGRDAFEGLSTKAVCVKFVKPATLTHRLSMVDYVLDHYPSGGLYVKEATWFVSHAWRYTFLDVVDALDAFFDDQGLEPDDVAVWFCMFNNNQHMIHDVDFTFWVDSFQSALASIGRVVMVLSPWHNPTTLTRTWCVFELYVAVLTHARFEVAMGKTQKQAFLDDMRQDYDAFFRMLATIKSEASTTAVPQDRDNIVALMKAAHITFADLDRMLLDVFDGWMLRILNSQIDGADTLADQAEWLVVLGGMFRDKKDLGNAKQCIDRALWIYRHALNDKKDETWDALGGAADLSFMTNEPREVWEPMAQEALAHQIQLFGRDHVKSLGAMYSLGSFLVESGAFADGMPLLEECYARCTQALSDSNSLTLEALSAIGYCWMLQTKYVEAEPCLVQCYERQCRASGADHPSTQNTASYLAMIYFNQGKYTLAATMRQDIYDVSLRTLGPTHRGTCIAFGNLGSAMMMTGQYDQAKVVLEACHDMIARTGQPTEMRLKFELKLGQLHLCAGDGNLAHRRLVQVHDGIKTIHSASHPLARIALYWLCFLLYDSTFFLSMAQLDSVADELHAAGLFHDTWIIFPCHGCFEPIRGTSFTCPACPRFARRFCRACVAQAKFASFCAHNTRVEGMAPPPRRVQEMRLARLAQEDRWTDYDRRYLEYDAYCNAQHVPLDERAVRSSRNTFWNPATIGYFQWLTVVVLGVVMLVRRK
;
A
#
# COMPACT_ATOMS: atom_id res chain seq x y z
N MET A 1 -12.41 34.36 -11.31
CA MET A 1 -11.77 35.68 -11.09
C MET A 1 -10.25 35.51 -10.92
N VAL A 2 -9.59 34.81 -11.85
CA VAL A 2 -8.16 34.42 -11.73
C VAL A 2 -7.26 35.20 -12.70
N ASP A 3 -7.80 36.08 -13.57
CA ASP A 3 -7.04 36.75 -14.63
C ASP A 3 -6.82 38.27 -14.45
N ALA A 4 -7.06 38.85 -13.26
CA ALA A 4 -6.94 40.29 -13.05
C ALA A 4 -5.71 40.76 -12.24
N ALA A 5 -4.76 39.87 -11.92
CA ALA A 5 -3.63 40.17 -11.04
C ALA A 5 -2.25 40.19 -11.75
N ARG A 6 -2.21 40.54 -13.03
CA ARG A 6 -0.95 40.88 -13.71
C ARG A 6 -0.94 42.39 -13.99
N GLN A 7 0.09 43.07 -13.47
CA GLN A 7 0.45 44.49 -13.66
C GLN A 7 0.04 45.48 -12.57
N THR A 8 0.58 45.31 -11.37
CA THR A 8 1.18 46.41 -10.60
C THR A 8 2.51 45.91 -10.08
N ALA A 9 3.62 46.59 -10.40
CA ALA A 9 4.94 46.24 -9.88
C ALA A 9 4.91 46.36 -8.35
N LYS A 10 4.72 45.24 -7.64
CA LYS A 10 4.91 45.17 -6.20
C LYS A 10 6.37 45.49 -5.91
N GLU A 11 6.64 46.34 -4.92
CA GLU A 11 8.00 46.58 -4.45
C GLU A 11 8.71 45.25 -4.17
N PRO A 12 9.99 45.12 -4.57
CA PRO A 12 10.73 43.88 -4.37
C PRO A 12 10.84 43.56 -2.89
N VAL A 13 10.50 42.33 -2.52
CA VAL A 13 10.60 41.87 -1.13
C VAL A 13 12.09 41.78 -0.79
N LEU A 14 12.54 42.62 0.14
CA LEU A 14 13.95 42.67 0.55
C LEU A 14 14.29 41.54 1.53
N GLY A 15 15.57 41.20 1.59
CA GLY A 15 16.14 40.23 2.52
C GLY A 15 17.57 40.61 2.92
N LEU A 16 18.14 39.84 3.83
CA LEU A 16 19.54 40.01 4.25
C LEU A 16 20.42 38.98 3.56
N THR A 17 21.61 39.38 3.16
CA THR A 17 22.61 38.48 2.58
C THR A 17 23.20 37.53 3.63
N LEU A 18 23.70 36.37 3.21
CA LEU A 18 24.43 35.47 4.13
C LEU A 18 25.67 36.15 4.71
N GLY A 19 26.31 37.02 3.93
CA GLY A 19 27.40 37.89 4.38
C GLY A 19 27.02 38.74 5.59
N PHE A 20 25.76 39.21 5.66
CA PHE A 20 25.28 39.91 6.84
C PHE A 20 25.18 39.00 8.08
N PHE A 21 24.74 37.75 7.93
CA PHE A 21 24.68 36.82 9.06
C PHE A 21 26.07 36.53 9.62
N LYS A 22 27.06 36.34 8.73
CA LYS A 22 28.48 36.20 9.13
C LYS A 22 28.98 37.47 9.84
N HIS A 23 28.65 38.65 9.30
CA HIS A 23 29.00 39.94 9.91
C HIS A 23 28.36 40.12 11.30
N LEU A 24 27.09 39.76 11.47
CA LEU A 24 26.36 39.84 12.74
C LEU A 24 27.05 38.98 13.81
N VAL A 25 27.46 37.76 13.45
CA VAL A 25 28.21 36.88 14.36
C VAL A 25 29.53 37.52 14.76
N THR A 26 30.30 38.06 13.81
CA THR A 26 31.57 38.76 14.11
C THR A 26 31.36 39.98 15.01
N LEU A 27 30.33 40.79 14.74
CA LEU A 27 30.05 42.02 15.47
C LEU A 27 29.78 41.78 16.96
N TYR A 28 29.09 40.69 17.29
CA TYR A 28 28.66 40.39 18.66
C TYR A 28 29.54 39.34 19.37
N GLY A 29 30.82 39.24 19.00
CA GLY A 29 31.81 38.44 19.74
C GLY A 29 32.14 37.08 19.13
N GLY A 30 31.82 36.86 17.84
CA GLY A 30 32.16 35.65 17.11
C GLY A 30 31.25 34.46 17.42
N ARG A 31 31.63 33.27 16.93
CA ARG A 31 30.81 32.05 17.05
C ARG A 31 30.59 31.64 18.51
N ASP A 32 31.57 31.85 19.39
CA ASP A 32 31.49 31.55 20.83
C ASP A 32 30.32 32.27 21.51
N ALA A 33 30.04 33.53 21.13
CA ALA A 33 28.94 34.30 21.70
C ALA A 33 27.54 33.80 21.26
N PHE A 34 27.48 33.03 20.15
CA PHE A 34 26.28 32.46 19.56
C PHE A 34 26.13 30.96 19.82
N GLU A 35 27.13 30.33 20.43
CA GLU A 35 27.13 28.88 20.67
C GLU A 35 25.92 28.46 21.53
N GLY A 36 25.21 27.42 21.07
CA GLY A 36 24.01 26.90 21.71
C GLY A 36 22.78 27.83 21.69
N LEU A 37 22.88 29.03 21.12
CA LEU A 37 21.75 29.96 21.07
C LEU A 37 20.78 29.57 19.96
N SER A 38 19.52 29.40 20.34
CA SER A 38 18.44 29.25 19.36
C SER A 38 18.21 30.55 18.56
N THR A 39 17.60 30.48 17.39
CA THR A 39 17.21 31.67 16.62
C THR A 39 16.30 32.59 17.45
N LYS A 40 15.39 32.05 18.27
CA LYS A 40 14.62 32.84 19.24
C LYS A 40 15.52 33.59 20.23
N ALA A 41 16.53 32.92 20.78
CA ALA A 41 17.45 33.53 21.73
C ALA A 41 18.30 34.63 21.08
N VAL A 42 18.77 34.42 19.84
CA VAL A 42 19.49 35.43 19.04
C VAL A 42 18.61 36.66 18.78
N CYS A 43 17.34 36.45 18.41
CA CYS A 43 16.39 37.54 18.21
C CYS A 43 16.24 38.40 19.48
N VAL A 44 16.10 37.76 20.64
CA VAL A 44 15.94 38.47 21.93
C VAL A 44 17.23 39.13 22.40
N LYS A 45 18.39 38.47 22.24
CA LYS A 45 19.67 38.92 22.80
C LYS A 45 20.38 39.97 21.95
N PHE A 46 20.22 39.92 20.62
CA PHE A 46 20.99 40.76 19.71
C PHE A 46 20.11 41.61 18.79
N VAL A 47 19.10 41.02 18.13
CA VAL A 47 18.28 41.73 17.13
C VAL A 47 17.38 42.78 17.77
N LYS A 48 16.57 42.40 18.77
CA LYS A 48 15.65 43.32 19.45
C LYS A 48 16.39 44.50 20.09
N PRO A 49 17.52 44.32 20.81
CA PRO A 49 18.28 45.46 21.34
C PRO A 49 18.86 46.35 20.24
N ALA A 50 19.39 45.77 19.15
CA ALA A 50 19.98 46.55 18.06
C ALA A 50 18.97 47.48 17.36
N THR A 51 17.72 47.03 17.19
CA THR A 51 16.68 47.82 16.50
C THR A 51 15.76 48.59 17.46
N LEU A 52 16.01 48.56 18.78
CA LEU A 52 15.10 49.10 19.79
C LEU A 52 14.82 50.59 19.64
N THR A 53 15.86 51.38 19.35
CA THR A 53 15.76 52.85 19.25
C THR A 53 14.82 53.28 18.12
N HIS A 54 14.86 52.58 16.99
CA HIS A 54 14.10 52.92 15.79
C HIS A 54 12.79 52.12 15.66
N ARG A 55 12.68 51.01 16.41
CA ARG A 55 11.57 50.05 16.34
C ARG A 55 11.29 49.56 14.92
N LEU A 56 12.35 49.39 14.12
CA LEU A 56 12.32 48.86 12.76
C LEU A 56 12.55 47.34 12.73
N SER A 57 12.25 46.71 11.59
CA SER A 57 12.78 45.37 11.31
C SER A 57 14.30 45.42 11.19
N MET A 58 14.98 44.26 11.28
CA MET A 58 16.44 44.24 11.09
C MET A 58 16.83 44.59 9.65
N VAL A 59 16.00 44.21 8.67
CA VAL A 59 16.23 44.53 7.25
C VAL A 59 16.20 46.04 7.05
N ASP A 60 15.15 46.70 7.53
CA ASP A 60 14.99 48.15 7.39
C ASP A 60 16.06 48.91 8.18
N TYR A 61 16.37 48.45 9.40
CA TYR A 61 17.44 49.03 10.21
C TYR A 61 18.81 48.95 9.52
N VAL A 62 19.14 47.81 8.89
CA VAL A 62 20.39 47.65 8.17
C VAL A 62 20.40 48.50 6.89
N LEU A 63 19.27 48.60 6.19
CA LEU A 63 19.17 49.43 4.98
C LEU A 63 19.39 50.92 5.30
N ASP A 64 18.75 51.42 6.35
CA ASP A 64 18.68 52.85 6.66
C ASP A 64 19.84 53.36 7.52
N HIS A 65 20.45 52.49 8.33
CA HIS A 65 21.37 52.92 9.40
C HIS A 65 22.74 52.24 9.39
N TYR A 66 22.96 51.21 8.57
CA TYR A 66 24.28 50.59 8.45
C TYR A 66 25.14 51.29 7.37
N PRO A 67 26.44 51.57 7.64
CA PRO A 67 27.33 52.26 6.69
C PRO A 67 27.45 51.60 5.30
N SER A 68 27.14 50.30 5.21
CA SER A 68 27.12 49.50 3.98
C SER A 68 25.79 48.76 3.81
N GLY A 69 24.67 49.38 4.19
CA GLY A 69 23.34 48.75 4.19
C GLY A 69 22.98 48.08 2.86
N GLY A 70 23.22 48.76 1.73
CA GLY A 70 22.94 48.24 0.39
C GLY A 70 23.83 47.06 -0.07
N LEU A 71 24.91 46.75 0.66
CA LEU A 71 25.68 45.51 0.44
C LEU A 71 25.00 44.31 1.12
N TYR A 72 24.36 44.56 2.26
CA TYR A 72 23.74 43.53 3.10
C TYR A 72 22.26 43.32 2.84
N VAL A 73 21.57 44.32 2.27
CA VAL A 73 20.15 44.26 1.92
C VAL A 73 20.02 44.23 0.41
N LYS A 74 19.43 43.14 -0.10
CA LYS A 74 19.12 42.95 -1.52
C LYS A 74 17.71 42.39 -1.67
N GLU A 75 17.21 42.30 -2.89
CA GLU A 75 15.99 41.55 -3.19
C GLU A 75 16.14 40.10 -2.74
N ALA A 76 15.19 39.59 -1.96
CA ALA A 76 15.22 38.24 -1.45
C ALA A 76 15.01 37.23 -2.58
N THR A 77 15.96 36.31 -2.74
CA THR A 77 15.90 35.25 -3.75
C THR A 77 15.39 33.92 -3.18
N TRP A 78 15.39 33.78 -1.85
CA TRP A 78 14.92 32.60 -1.13
C TRP A 78 14.16 32.96 0.14
N PHE A 79 13.10 32.21 0.41
CA PHE A 79 12.37 32.21 1.67
C PHE A 79 12.90 31.11 2.58
N VAL A 80 13.23 31.42 3.83
CA VAL A 80 13.80 30.47 4.80
C VAL A 80 12.70 29.92 5.71
N SER A 81 12.39 28.63 5.55
CA SER A 81 11.57 27.86 6.49
C SER A 81 12.47 27.23 7.56
N HIS A 82 12.21 27.55 8.84
CA HIS A 82 12.99 27.01 9.97
C HIS A 82 12.18 26.97 11.28
N ALA A 83 12.68 26.21 12.27
CA ALA A 83 12.15 26.24 13.62
C ALA A 83 12.86 27.27 14.50
N TRP A 84 12.10 28.09 15.24
CA TRP A 84 12.67 29.11 16.15
C TRP A 84 13.50 28.53 17.31
N ARG A 85 13.38 27.21 17.54
CA ARG A 85 14.14 26.43 18.52
C ARG A 85 15.49 25.95 18.00
N TYR A 86 15.76 26.06 16.69
CA TYR A 86 17.03 25.66 16.11
C TYR A 86 18.16 26.56 16.54
N THR A 87 19.34 25.98 16.71
CA THR A 87 20.58 26.72 16.88
C THR A 87 20.76 27.65 15.69
N PHE A 88 21.03 28.93 15.95
CA PHE A 88 21.20 29.91 14.89
C PHE A 88 22.39 29.58 13.97
N LEU A 89 23.50 29.13 14.55
CA LEU A 89 24.68 28.75 13.78
C LEU A 89 24.41 27.56 12.86
N ASP A 90 23.66 26.56 13.32
CA ASP A 90 23.29 25.40 12.48
C ASP A 90 22.43 25.83 11.28
N VAL A 91 21.52 26.80 11.47
CA VAL A 91 20.70 27.36 10.39
C VAL A 91 21.57 28.11 9.38
N VAL A 92 22.48 28.96 9.85
CA VAL A 92 23.38 29.73 8.96
C VAL A 92 24.30 28.78 8.19
N ASP A 93 24.89 27.79 8.85
CA ASP A 93 25.81 26.83 8.21
C ASP A 93 25.07 25.92 7.22
N ALA A 94 23.81 25.56 7.49
CA ALA A 94 22.97 24.80 6.56
C ALA A 94 22.64 25.60 5.30
N LEU A 95 22.33 26.88 5.45
CA LEU A 95 22.09 27.77 4.32
C LEU A 95 23.37 27.99 3.51
N ASP A 96 24.50 28.26 4.17
CA ASP A 96 25.80 28.45 3.53
C ASP A 96 26.17 27.22 2.67
N ALA A 97 26.05 26.02 3.25
CA ALA A 97 26.30 24.76 2.52
C ALA A 97 25.32 24.55 1.36
N PHE A 98 24.03 24.86 1.55
CA PHE A 98 23.04 24.71 0.49
C PHE A 98 23.29 25.63 -0.71
N PHE A 99 23.66 26.89 -0.47
CA PHE A 99 23.91 27.83 -1.56
C PHE A 99 25.26 27.58 -2.26
N ASP A 100 26.27 27.12 -1.51
CA ASP A 100 27.54 26.61 -2.08
C ASP A 100 27.30 25.43 -3.01
N ASP A 101 26.48 24.44 -2.60
CA ASP A 101 26.07 23.30 -3.44
C ASP A 101 25.32 23.72 -4.73
N GLN A 102 24.72 24.92 -4.76
CA GLN A 102 24.04 25.48 -5.95
C GLN A 102 24.97 26.36 -6.80
N GLY A 103 26.24 26.54 -6.40
CA GLY A 103 27.19 27.44 -7.06
C GLY A 103 26.81 28.91 -6.94
N LEU A 104 26.14 29.30 -5.85
CA LEU A 104 25.72 30.67 -5.58
C LEU A 104 26.64 31.34 -4.57
N GLU A 105 27.18 32.50 -4.91
CA GLU A 105 28.02 33.29 -4.02
C GLU A 105 27.20 33.82 -2.81
N PRO A 106 27.66 33.61 -1.56
CA PRO A 106 26.94 33.99 -0.34
C PRO A 106 26.52 35.47 -0.26
N ASP A 107 27.33 36.35 -0.84
CA ASP A 107 27.08 37.79 -0.84
C ASP A 107 26.08 38.22 -1.91
N ASP A 108 25.78 37.38 -2.89
CA ASP A 108 24.77 37.61 -3.93
C ASP A 108 23.40 37.02 -3.61
N VAL A 109 23.33 36.17 -2.57
CA VAL A 109 22.08 35.59 -2.08
C VAL A 109 21.58 36.37 -0.87
N ALA A 110 20.49 37.13 -1.06
CA ALA A 110 19.67 37.62 0.04
C ALA A 110 18.49 36.69 0.33
N VAL A 111 18.23 36.46 1.60
CA VAL A 111 17.15 35.57 2.05
C VAL A 111 16.12 36.34 2.87
N TRP A 112 14.85 35.97 2.67
CA TRP A 112 13.77 36.36 3.57
C TRP A 112 13.76 35.38 4.74
N PHE A 113 14.11 35.87 5.92
CA PHE A 113 14.24 35.10 7.14
C PHE A 113 13.38 35.76 8.22
N CYS A 114 12.28 35.10 8.60
CA CYS A 114 11.19 35.70 9.36
C CYS A 114 11.61 36.40 10.67
N MET A 115 12.70 35.96 11.30
CA MET A 115 13.28 36.57 12.49
C MET A 115 13.85 37.97 12.23
N PHE A 116 14.33 38.26 11.03
CA PHE A 116 14.95 39.53 10.65
C PHE A 116 14.00 40.43 9.85
N ASN A 117 13.21 39.84 8.96
CA ASN A 117 12.31 40.56 8.05
C ASN A 117 11.05 41.09 8.73
N ASN A 118 10.47 40.37 9.70
CA ASN A 118 9.30 40.86 10.41
C ASN A 118 9.71 41.81 11.54
N ASN A 119 8.95 42.88 11.77
CA ASN A 119 9.24 43.82 12.85
C ASN A 119 9.05 43.16 14.23
N GLN A 120 10.16 43.02 14.95
CA GLN A 120 10.29 42.24 16.17
C GLN A 120 9.64 42.91 17.39
N HIS A 121 9.28 44.18 17.24
CA HIS A 121 8.62 45.02 18.24
C HIS A 121 7.10 45.07 18.06
N MET A 122 6.58 44.56 16.95
CA MET A 122 5.15 44.59 16.58
C MET A 122 4.48 43.20 16.58
N ILE A 123 5.22 42.13 16.88
CA ILE A 123 4.78 40.73 16.77
C ILE A 123 3.58 40.41 17.69
N HIS A 124 3.41 41.12 18.80
CA HIS A 124 2.40 40.79 19.83
C HIS A 124 1.01 41.39 19.60
N ASP A 125 0.89 42.40 18.72
CA ASP A 125 -0.34 43.19 18.54
C ASP A 125 -0.97 43.03 17.13
N VAL A 126 -0.54 42.04 16.34
CA VAL A 126 -0.99 41.81 14.96
C VAL A 126 -1.87 40.56 14.85
N ASP A 127 -2.92 40.64 14.04
CA ASP A 127 -3.86 39.54 13.81
C ASP A 127 -3.30 38.47 12.86
N PHE A 128 -4.01 37.35 12.75
CA PHE A 128 -3.63 36.24 11.87
C PHE A 128 -3.54 36.67 10.40
N THR A 129 -4.42 37.58 9.97
CA THR A 129 -4.45 38.10 8.59
C THR A 129 -3.17 38.85 8.22
N PHE A 130 -2.59 39.62 9.14
CA PHE A 130 -1.28 40.24 8.93
C PHE A 130 -0.18 39.21 8.63
N TRP A 131 -0.14 38.11 9.38
CA TRP A 131 0.85 37.05 9.17
C TRP A 131 0.66 36.34 7.85
N VAL A 132 -0.59 36.04 7.49
CA VAL A 132 -0.94 35.48 6.19
C VAL A 132 -0.48 36.42 5.08
N ASP A 133 -0.82 37.70 5.14
CA ASP A 133 -0.49 38.67 4.10
C ASP A 133 1.02 38.84 3.94
N SER A 134 1.77 38.92 5.04
CA SER A 134 3.24 39.05 5.04
C SER A 134 3.91 37.81 4.44
N PHE A 135 3.60 36.62 4.97
CA PHE A 135 4.23 35.38 4.53
C PHE A 135 3.79 34.98 3.11
N GLN A 136 2.50 35.08 2.80
CA GLN A 136 1.97 34.74 1.49
C GLN A 136 2.46 35.71 0.42
N SER A 137 2.52 37.01 0.71
CA SER A 137 3.06 37.98 -0.25
C SER A 137 4.55 37.80 -0.47
N ALA A 138 5.32 37.57 0.60
CA ALA A 138 6.76 37.30 0.49
C ALA A 138 6.99 36.06 -0.37
N LEU A 139 6.30 34.96 -0.07
CA LEU A 139 6.52 33.71 -0.78
C LEU A 139 6.04 33.75 -2.23
N ALA A 140 4.90 34.38 -2.49
CA ALA A 140 4.41 34.58 -3.86
C ALA A 140 5.36 35.45 -4.70
N SER A 141 6.04 36.42 -4.08
CA SER A 141 7.03 37.27 -4.76
C SER A 141 8.34 36.54 -5.03
N ILE A 142 8.84 35.78 -4.05
CA ILE A 142 10.16 35.13 -4.12
C ILE A 142 10.11 33.86 -4.97
N GLY A 143 9.05 33.05 -4.84
CA GLY A 143 8.85 31.82 -5.60
C GLY A 143 9.81 30.67 -5.28
N ARG A 144 10.64 30.79 -4.24
CA ARG A 144 11.59 29.77 -3.79
C ARG A 144 11.62 29.66 -2.27
N VAL A 145 11.48 28.43 -1.76
CA VAL A 145 11.58 28.08 -0.34
C VAL A 145 12.77 27.16 -0.14
N VAL A 146 13.56 27.44 0.88
CA VAL A 146 14.54 26.52 1.44
C VAL A 146 14.16 26.21 2.89
N MET A 147 13.95 24.93 3.18
CA MET A 147 13.65 24.45 4.52
C MET A 147 14.89 23.88 5.18
N VAL A 148 15.25 24.41 6.35
CA VAL A 148 16.35 23.87 7.15
C VAL A 148 15.88 22.62 7.90
N LEU A 149 16.53 21.49 7.64
CA LEU A 149 16.24 20.20 8.24
C LEU A 149 17.24 19.88 9.36
N SER A 150 16.81 19.96 10.61
CA SER A 150 17.64 19.59 11.76
C SER A 150 16.80 19.16 12.98
N PRO A 151 17.15 18.09 13.72
CA PRO A 151 17.99 17.00 13.24
C PRO A 151 17.29 16.26 12.09
N TRP A 152 18.05 15.60 11.22
CA TRP A 152 17.48 15.02 10.00
C TRP A 152 16.55 13.83 10.28
N HIS A 153 16.82 13.02 11.31
CA HIS A 153 16.02 11.83 11.66
C HIS A 153 14.64 12.15 12.27
N ASN A 154 14.47 13.35 12.82
CA ASN A 154 13.20 13.81 13.36
C ASN A 154 13.08 15.34 13.16
N PRO A 155 12.77 15.76 11.93
CA PRO A 155 12.79 17.15 11.55
C PRO A 155 11.67 17.91 12.24
N THR A 156 12.05 18.64 13.28
CA THR A 156 11.13 19.38 14.11
C THR A 156 10.43 20.54 13.37
N THR A 157 10.92 20.97 12.21
CA THR A 157 10.19 21.92 11.33
C THR A 157 8.87 21.32 10.85
N LEU A 158 8.84 20.03 10.50
CA LEU A 158 7.67 19.35 9.92
C LEU A 158 6.56 19.06 10.92
N THR A 159 6.83 19.21 12.22
CA THR A 159 5.82 19.02 13.27
C THR A 159 5.08 20.30 13.63
N ARG A 160 5.36 21.43 12.95
CA ARG A 160 4.81 22.76 13.26
C ARG A 160 3.75 23.19 12.27
N THR A 161 2.64 23.72 12.78
CA THR A 161 1.54 24.22 11.94
C THR A 161 1.96 25.36 11.00
N TRP A 162 2.90 26.21 11.42
CA TRP A 162 3.44 27.26 10.54
C TRP A 162 4.29 26.72 9.38
N CYS A 163 4.92 25.55 9.51
CA CYS A 163 5.55 24.87 8.37
C CYS A 163 4.49 24.33 7.40
N VAL A 164 3.37 23.80 7.93
CA VAL A 164 2.21 23.42 7.09
C VAL A 164 1.69 24.61 6.30
N PHE A 165 1.64 25.81 6.91
CA PHE A 165 1.27 27.02 6.18
C PHE A 165 2.26 27.37 5.06
N GLU A 166 3.56 27.30 5.32
CA GLU A 166 4.60 27.53 4.30
C GLU A 166 4.49 26.53 3.14
N LEU A 167 4.24 25.24 3.44
CA LEU A 167 3.95 24.22 2.43
C LEU A 167 2.68 24.53 1.64
N TYR A 168 1.61 24.93 2.33
CA TYR A 168 0.35 25.35 1.69
C TYR A 168 0.58 26.50 0.72
N VAL A 169 1.28 27.56 1.13
CA VAL A 169 1.56 28.69 0.25
C VAL A 169 2.46 28.24 -0.91
N ALA A 170 3.46 27.38 -0.66
CA ALA A 170 4.33 26.87 -1.71
C ALA A 170 3.55 26.05 -2.77
N VAL A 171 2.59 25.22 -2.36
CA VAL A 171 1.66 24.53 -3.27
C VAL A 171 0.82 25.54 -4.05
N LEU A 172 0.24 26.52 -3.35
CA LEU A 172 -0.65 27.53 -3.93
C LEU A 172 0.07 28.39 -4.99
N THR A 173 1.33 28.75 -4.75
CA THR A 173 2.10 29.62 -5.64
C THR A 173 3.00 28.85 -6.60
N HIS A 174 2.98 27.52 -6.56
CA HIS A 174 3.93 26.65 -7.27
C HIS A 174 5.40 27.05 -7.01
N ALA A 175 5.72 27.43 -5.78
CA ALA A 175 7.08 27.81 -5.41
C ALA A 175 8.00 26.58 -5.44
N ARG A 176 9.25 26.78 -5.88
CA ARG A 176 10.29 25.75 -5.79
C ARG A 176 10.59 25.52 -4.30
N PHE A 177 10.47 24.29 -3.82
CA PHE A 177 10.73 23.93 -2.44
C PHE A 177 11.96 23.01 -2.35
N GLU A 178 12.93 23.38 -1.53
CA GLU A 178 14.19 22.67 -1.37
C GLU A 178 14.52 22.46 0.12
N VAL A 179 15.46 21.54 0.38
CA VAL A 179 15.91 21.19 1.72
C VAL A 179 17.38 21.57 1.89
N ALA A 180 17.67 22.32 2.96
CA ALA A 180 19.01 22.63 3.41
C ALA A 180 19.35 21.86 4.68
N MET A 181 20.60 21.39 4.77
CA MET A 181 21.09 20.62 5.89
C MET A 181 22.52 21.01 6.20
N GLY A 182 22.84 21.24 7.48
CA GLY A 182 24.20 21.54 7.91
C GLY A 182 25.14 20.37 7.67
N LYS A 183 26.44 20.63 7.49
CA LYS A 183 27.45 19.60 7.14
C LYS A 183 27.42 18.37 8.05
N THR A 184 27.30 18.56 9.37
CA THR A 184 27.23 17.46 10.34
C THR A 184 25.97 16.61 10.17
N GLN A 185 24.81 17.23 9.94
CA GLN A 185 23.56 16.50 9.71
C GLN A 185 23.58 15.78 8.36
N LYS A 186 24.15 16.41 7.31
CA LYS A 186 24.32 15.81 5.98
C LYS A 186 25.21 14.57 6.06
N GLN A 187 26.32 14.64 6.80
CA GLN A 187 27.18 13.48 7.02
C GLN A 187 26.46 12.38 7.79
N ALA A 188 25.76 12.70 8.88
CA ALA A 188 24.98 11.71 9.62
C ALA A 188 23.91 11.03 8.75
N PHE A 189 23.26 11.78 7.86
CA PHE A 189 22.35 11.20 6.87
C PHE A 189 23.06 10.23 5.93
N LEU A 190 24.21 10.62 5.36
CA LEU A 190 24.99 9.78 4.45
C LEU A 190 25.49 8.50 5.14
N ASP A 191 25.94 8.60 6.39
CA ASP A 191 26.39 7.46 7.19
C ASP A 191 25.25 6.46 7.43
N ASP A 192 24.06 6.95 7.80
CA ASP A 192 22.87 6.13 7.97
C ASP A 192 22.42 5.53 6.63
N MET A 193 22.53 6.23 5.49
CA MET A 193 22.17 5.65 4.19
C MET A 193 23.07 4.47 3.78
N ARG A 194 24.33 4.45 4.21
CA ARG A 194 25.23 3.31 3.97
C ARG A 194 24.96 2.14 4.92
N GLN A 195 24.64 2.42 6.18
CA GLN A 195 24.49 1.40 7.23
C GLN A 195 23.07 0.85 7.34
N ASP A 196 22.07 1.71 7.17
CA ASP A 196 20.66 1.46 7.40
C ASP A 196 19.79 2.50 6.65
N TYR A 197 19.66 2.37 5.33
CA TYR A 197 18.85 3.30 4.55
C TYR A 197 17.35 3.28 4.94
N ASP A 198 16.88 2.26 5.67
CA ASP A 198 15.53 2.23 6.27
C ASP A 198 15.31 3.42 7.22
N ALA A 199 16.38 4.00 7.80
CA ALA A 199 16.32 5.22 8.59
C ALA A 199 15.60 6.37 7.86
N PHE A 200 15.73 6.45 6.54
CA PHE A 200 15.00 7.42 5.74
C PHE A 200 13.49 7.15 5.74
N PHE A 201 13.06 5.91 5.53
CA PHE A 201 11.65 5.55 5.56
C PHE A 201 11.04 5.69 6.95
N ARG A 202 11.80 5.40 8.01
CA ARG A 202 11.38 5.69 9.39
C ARG A 202 11.15 7.18 9.59
N MET A 203 12.05 8.03 9.12
CA MET A 203 11.87 9.48 9.15
C MET A 203 10.61 9.89 8.37
N LEU A 204 10.40 9.39 7.14
CA LEU A 204 9.21 9.69 6.35
C LEU A 204 7.91 9.25 7.03
N ALA A 205 7.92 8.10 7.71
CA ALA A 205 6.75 7.58 8.43
C ALA A 205 6.32 8.49 9.61
N THR A 206 7.22 9.35 10.12
CA THR A 206 6.89 10.35 11.14
C THR A 206 6.19 11.60 10.57
N ILE A 207 6.28 11.83 9.25
CA ILE A 207 5.75 13.02 8.61
C ILE A 207 4.24 12.89 8.47
N LYS A 208 3.51 13.70 9.25
CA LYS A 208 2.05 13.85 9.18
C LYS A 208 1.68 15.31 9.39
N SER A 209 1.45 16.07 8.32
CA SER A 209 1.11 17.50 8.42
C SER A 209 -0.16 17.74 9.25
N GLU A 210 -1.11 16.80 9.20
CA GLU A 210 -2.31 16.82 10.03
C GLU A 210 -1.99 16.67 11.53
N ALA A 211 -0.89 16.04 11.92
CA ALA A 211 -0.47 15.95 13.31
C ALA A 211 0.32 17.20 13.79
N SER A 212 0.41 18.25 12.97
CA SER A 212 1.18 19.45 13.31
C SER A 212 0.68 20.18 14.56
N THR A 213 1.62 20.77 15.29
CA THR A 213 1.36 21.44 16.57
C THR A 213 1.63 22.94 16.48
N THR A 214 0.85 23.72 17.24
CA THR A 214 1.00 25.18 17.37
C THR A 214 0.86 25.59 18.82
N ALA A 215 1.46 26.73 19.19
CA ALA A 215 1.30 27.32 20.52
C ALA A 215 -0.06 28.02 20.66
N VAL A 216 -0.62 28.54 19.57
CA VAL A 216 -1.92 29.22 19.51
C VAL A 216 -2.87 28.35 18.69
N PRO A 217 -3.81 27.62 19.32
CA PRO A 217 -4.69 26.68 18.61
C PRO A 217 -5.45 27.30 17.44
N GLN A 218 -5.88 28.56 17.57
CA GLN A 218 -6.62 29.29 16.53
C GLN A 218 -5.84 29.41 15.20
N ASP A 219 -4.50 29.46 15.22
CA ASP A 219 -3.69 29.51 14.00
C ASP A 219 -3.96 28.29 13.12
N ARG A 220 -4.07 27.11 13.74
CA ARG A 220 -4.31 25.86 13.01
C ARG A 220 -5.70 25.87 12.37
N ASP A 221 -6.73 26.27 13.10
CA ASP A 221 -8.10 26.33 12.58
C ASP A 221 -8.19 27.30 11.40
N ASN A 222 -7.51 28.45 11.50
CA ASN A 222 -7.47 29.43 10.41
C ASN A 222 -6.73 28.90 9.17
N ILE A 223 -5.58 28.21 9.35
CA ILE A 223 -4.83 27.58 8.25
C ILE A 223 -5.67 26.49 7.57
N VAL A 224 -6.36 25.65 8.36
CA VAL A 224 -7.27 24.62 7.82
C VAL A 224 -8.42 25.26 7.02
N ALA A 225 -8.95 26.39 7.47
CA ALA A 225 -9.98 27.13 6.74
C ALA A 225 -9.46 27.67 5.39
N LEU A 226 -8.23 28.21 5.35
CA LEU A 226 -7.58 28.67 4.12
C LEU A 226 -7.32 27.50 3.13
N MET A 227 -6.79 26.39 3.63
CA MET A 227 -6.58 25.17 2.84
C MET A 227 -7.89 24.66 2.23
N LYS A 228 -8.96 24.60 3.03
CA LYS A 228 -10.28 24.19 2.57
C LYS A 228 -10.83 25.12 1.48
N ALA A 229 -10.64 26.44 1.63
CA ALA A 229 -11.05 27.42 0.63
C ALA A 229 -10.27 27.28 -0.70
N ALA A 230 -9.02 26.81 -0.64
CA ALA A 230 -8.18 26.54 -1.79
C ALA A 230 -8.32 25.11 -2.36
N HIS A 231 -9.18 24.26 -1.78
CA HIS A 231 -9.29 22.84 -2.11
C HIS A 231 -7.97 22.05 -1.97
N ILE A 232 -7.14 22.44 -1.00
CA ILE A 232 -5.89 21.76 -0.65
C ILE A 232 -6.12 20.96 0.63
N THR A 233 -5.68 19.70 0.66
CA THR A 233 -5.78 18.81 1.82
C THR A 233 -4.42 18.62 2.48
N PHE A 234 -4.38 18.10 3.72
CA PHE A 234 -3.11 17.71 4.35
C PHE A 234 -2.37 16.64 3.54
N ALA A 235 -3.10 15.73 2.87
CA ALA A 235 -2.51 14.72 2.00
C ALA A 235 -1.86 15.33 0.74
N ASP A 236 -2.32 16.48 0.24
CA ASP A 236 -1.62 17.20 -0.84
C ASP A 236 -0.27 17.75 -0.35
N LEU A 237 -0.24 18.31 0.87
CA LEU A 237 0.98 18.85 1.48
C LEU A 237 1.99 17.74 1.80
N ASP A 238 1.52 16.64 2.39
CA ASP A 238 2.36 15.47 2.69
C ASP A 238 2.98 14.91 1.40
N ARG A 239 2.21 14.77 0.31
CA ARG A 239 2.74 14.29 -0.97
C ARG A 239 3.77 15.22 -1.57
N MET A 240 3.49 16.53 -1.60
CA MET A 240 4.48 17.52 -2.07
C MET A 240 5.80 17.35 -1.30
N LEU A 241 5.73 17.19 0.01
CA LEU A 241 6.90 17.06 0.86
C LEU A 241 7.65 15.74 0.65
N LEU A 242 6.92 14.62 0.54
CA LEU A 242 7.49 13.32 0.20
C LEU A 242 8.21 13.36 -1.16
N ASP A 243 7.60 13.98 -2.18
CA ASP A 243 8.20 14.16 -3.51
C ASP A 243 9.48 15.01 -3.46
N VAL A 244 9.50 16.08 -2.64
CA VAL A 244 10.69 16.90 -2.41
C VAL A 244 11.81 16.08 -1.77
N PHE A 245 11.51 15.31 -0.72
CA PHE A 245 12.50 14.48 -0.05
C PHE A 245 13.03 13.37 -0.95
N ASP A 246 12.16 12.73 -1.73
CA ASP A 246 12.54 11.72 -2.71
C ASP A 246 13.48 12.31 -3.77
N GLY A 247 13.12 13.44 -4.36
CA GLY A 247 13.97 14.11 -5.35
C GLY A 247 15.29 14.59 -4.77
N TRP A 248 15.28 15.14 -3.56
CA TRP A 248 16.47 15.59 -2.84
C TRP A 248 17.43 14.43 -2.56
N MET A 249 16.90 13.32 -2.05
CA MET A 249 17.69 12.13 -1.75
C MET A 249 18.34 11.56 -3.01
N LEU A 250 17.59 11.42 -4.11
CA LEU A 250 18.15 10.96 -5.38
C LEU A 250 19.27 11.89 -5.88
N ARG A 251 19.11 13.22 -5.76
CA ARG A 251 20.17 14.18 -6.14
C ARG A 251 21.42 14.01 -5.29
N ILE A 252 21.27 13.88 -3.97
CA ILE A 252 22.43 13.73 -3.07
C ILE A 252 23.17 12.43 -3.37
N LEU A 253 22.47 11.30 -3.50
CA LEU A 253 23.12 10.01 -3.77
C LEU A 253 23.85 10.03 -5.13
N ASN A 254 23.25 10.61 -6.17
CA ASN A 254 23.95 10.78 -7.46
C ASN A 254 25.20 11.67 -7.33
N SER A 255 25.12 12.77 -6.58
CA SER A 255 26.30 13.62 -6.31
C SER A 255 27.41 12.86 -5.58
N GLN A 256 27.06 11.92 -4.67
CA GLN A 256 28.06 11.07 -4.02
C GLN A 256 28.69 10.05 -4.98
N ILE A 257 27.95 9.54 -5.97
CA ILE A 257 28.45 8.61 -7.00
C ILE A 257 29.40 9.34 -7.96
N ASP A 258 29.02 10.54 -8.40
CA ASP A 258 29.81 11.35 -9.34
C ASP A 258 31.09 11.91 -8.69
N GLY A 259 31.00 12.26 -7.40
CA GLY A 259 32.11 12.79 -6.61
C GLY A 259 32.92 11.73 -5.87
N ALA A 260 32.70 10.43 -6.11
CA ALA A 260 33.38 9.36 -5.39
C ALA A 260 34.90 9.33 -5.66
N ASP A 261 35.70 9.36 -4.59
CA ASP A 261 37.18 9.34 -4.68
C ASP A 261 37.73 7.99 -5.16
N THR A 262 37.03 6.89 -4.86
CA THR A 262 37.44 5.53 -5.22
C THR A 262 36.34 4.77 -5.94
N LEU A 263 36.73 3.79 -6.75
CA LEU A 263 35.77 2.87 -7.38
C LEU A 263 34.97 2.07 -6.33
N ALA A 264 35.55 1.79 -5.16
CA ALA A 264 34.85 1.10 -4.09
C ALA A 264 33.74 1.98 -3.50
N ASP A 265 34.03 3.26 -3.21
CA ASP A 265 33.02 4.22 -2.74
C ASP A 265 31.92 4.44 -3.78
N GLN A 266 32.30 4.52 -5.06
CA GLN A 266 31.33 4.63 -6.16
C GLN A 266 30.38 3.43 -6.20
N ALA A 267 30.93 2.22 -6.08
CA ALA A 267 30.14 0.99 -6.09
C ALA A 267 29.21 0.87 -4.87
N GLU A 268 29.68 1.27 -3.69
CA GLU A 268 28.87 1.28 -2.46
C GLU A 268 27.64 2.21 -2.61
N TRP A 269 27.84 3.43 -3.11
CA TRP A 269 26.73 4.36 -3.36
C TRP A 269 25.77 3.87 -4.46
N LEU A 270 26.28 3.19 -5.48
CA LEU A 270 25.43 2.53 -6.49
C LEU A 270 24.55 1.44 -5.87
N VAL A 271 25.05 0.68 -4.88
CA VAL A 271 24.23 -0.30 -4.15
C VAL A 271 23.10 0.38 -3.38
N VAL A 272 23.41 1.45 -2.63
CA VAL A 272 22.41 2.24 -1.89
C VAL A 272 21.34 2.81 -2.83
N LEU A 273 21.75 3.44 -3.93
CA LEU A 273 20.84 3.99 -4.93
C LEU A 273 19.99 2.89 -5.62
N GLY A 274 20.59 1.73 -5.90
CA GLY A 274 19.91 0.58 -6.47
C GLY A 274 18.82 0.04 -5.55
N GLY A 275 19.10 -0.09 -4.25
CA GLY A 275 18.10 -0.43 -3.23
C GLY A 275 16.94 0.57 -3.17
N MET A 276 17.24 1.86 -3.32
CA MET A 276 16.20 2.89 -3.31
C MET A 276 15.26 2.84 -4.52
N PHE A 277 15.81 2.61 -5.72
CA PHE A 277 15.00 2.39 -6.92
C PHE A 277 14.18 1.11 -6.82
N ARG A 278 14.74 0.05 -6.24
CA ARG A 278 14.04 -1.22 -6.01
C ARG A 278 12.81 -1.01 -5.14
N ASP A 279 12.91 -0.29 -4.04
CA ASP A 279 11.79 -0.05 -3.12
C ASP A 279 10.70 0.81 -3.77
N LYS A 280 11.10 1.76 -4.62
CA LYS A 280 10.21 2.55 -5.48
C LYS A 280 9.63 1.75 -6.67
N LYS A 281 9.98 0.47 -6.82
CA LYS A 281 9.59 -0.42 -7.93
C LYS A 281 10.06 0.06 -9.31
N ASP A 282 11.10 0.88 -9.36
CA ASP A 282 11.85 1.20 -10.57
C ASP A 282 12.94 0.16 -10.80
N LEU A 283 12.52 -1.05 -11.18
CA LEU A 283 13.43 -2.19 -11.34
C LEU A 283 14.47 -1.97 -12.43
N GLY A 284 14.20 -1.09 -13.40
CA GLY A 284 15.11 -0.78 -14.50
C GLY A 284 16.33 0.00 -14.02
N ASN A 285 16.11 1.12 -13.32
CA ASN A 285 17.20 1.91 -12.76
C ASN A 285 17.90 1.15 -11.61
N ALA A 286 17.15 0.39 -10.80
CA ALA A 286 17.73 -0.46 -9.77
C ALA A 286 18.73 -1.46 -10.38
N LYS A 287 18.33 -2.17 -11.45
CA LYS A 287 19.20 -3.11 -12.15
C LYS A 287 20.44 -2.45 -12.75
N GLN A 288 20.31 -1.28 -13.35
CA GLN A 288 21.48 -0.55 -13.87
C GLN A 288 22.48 -0.21 -12.77
N CYS A 289 22.02 0.29 -11.63
CA CYS A 289 22.87 0.61 -10.49
C CYS A 289 23.58 -0.64 -9.94
N ILE A 290 22.82 -1.70 -9.67
CA ILE A 290 23.36 -2.93 -9.08
C ILE A 290 24.30 -3.67 -10.05
N ASP A 291 23.96 -3.78 -11.33
CA ASP A 291 24.83 -4.40 -12.34
C ASP A 291 26.16 -3.62 -12.47
N ARG A 292 26.11 -2.28 -12.41
CA ARG A 292 27.31 -1.45 -12.44
C ARG A 292 28.16 -1.62 -11.18
N ALA A 293 27.55 -1.64 -10.00
CA ALA A 293 28.25 -1.88 -8.74
C ALA A 293 28.93 -3.27 -8.74
N LEU A 294 28.18 -4.31 -9.11
CA LEU A 294 28.69 -5.68 -9.18
C LEU A 294 29.84 -5.81 -10.19
N TRP A 295 29.75 -5.13 -11.34
CA TRP A 295 30.85 -5.10 -12.30
C TRP A 295 32.12 -4.48 -11.71
N ILE A 296 32.00 -3.36 -10.98
CA ILE A 296 33.14 -2.73 -10.31
C ILE A 296 33.76 -3.68 -9.30
N TYR A 297 32.96 -4.27 -8.42
CA TYR A 297 33.43 -5.20 -7.39
C TYR A 297 34.11 -6.45 -7.99
N ARG A 298 33.46 -7.10 -8.96
CA ARG A 298 33.98 -8.34 -9.56
C ARG A 298 35.15 -8.14 -10.49
N HIS A 299 35.11 -7.13 -11.37
CA HIS A 299 36.10 -6.99 -12.43
C HIS A 299 37.17 -5.94 -12.14
N ALA A 300 36.79 -4.77 -11.62
CA ALA A 300 37.77 -3.71 -11.34
C ALA A 300 38.51 -3.98 -10.02
N LEU A 301 37.79 -4.44 -8.99
CA LEU A 301 38.33 -4.70 -7.67
C LEU A 301 38.70 -6.16 -7.42
N ASN A 302 38.33 -7.08 -8.34
CA ASN A 302 38.66 -8.50 -8.31
C ASN A 302 38.24 -9.19 -7.00
N ASP A 303 37.00 -8.95 -6.56
CA ASP A 303 36.39 -9.54 -5.36
C ASP A 303 37.16 -9.30 -4.05
N LYS A 304 38.01 -8.26 -4.00
CA LYS A 304 38.83 -7.93 -2.82
C LYS A 304 38.05 -7.23 -1.71
N LYS A 305 36.81 -6.82 -2.00
CA LYS A 305 35.92 -6.07 -1.12
C LYS A 305 34.80 -6.98 -0.64
N ASP A 306 34.46 -6.95 0.63
CA ASP A 306 33.39 -7.80 1.17
C ASP A 306 32.00 -7.38 0.66
N GLU A 307 31.83 -6.11 0.31
CA GLU A 307 30.59 -5.56 -0.26
C GLU A 307 30.24 -6.15 -1.63
N THR A 308 31.18 -6.85 -2.28
CA THR A 308 30.94 -7.65 -3.48
C THR A 308 29.73 -8.57 -3.31
N TRP A 309 29.62 -9.20 -2.14
CA TRP A 309 28.58 -10.19 -1.86
C TRP A 309 27.23 -9.54 -1.57
N ASP A 310 27.23 -8.31 -1.04
CA ASP A 310 26.02 -7.49 -0.90
C ASP A 310 25.47 -7.11 -2.28
N ALA A 311 26.35 -6.67 -3.20
CA ALA A 311 25.98 -6.36 -4.59
C ALA A 311 25.49 -7.61 -5.35
N LEU A 312 26.11 -8.78 -5.12
CA LEU A 312 25.67 -10.04 -5.73
C LEU A 312 24.29 -10.48 -5.22
N GLY A 313 24.05 -10.34 -3.92
CA GLY A 313 22.74 -10.59 -3.31
C GLY A 313 21.67 -9.64 -3.87
N GLY A 314 21.99 -8.35 -4.02
CA GLY A 314 21.10 -7.38 -4.67
C GLY A 314 20.82 -7.69 -6.14
N ALA A 315 21.79 -8.24 -6.86
CA ALA A 315 21.59 -8.66 -8.25
C ALA A 315 20.68 -9.90 -8.33
N ALA A 316 20.83 -10.86 -7.41
CA ALA A 316 19.94 -12.00 -7.28
C ALA A 316 18.49 -11.57 -6.97
N ASP A 317 18.33 -10.62 -6.03
CA ASP A 317 17.03 -10.01 -5.69
C ASP A 317 16.36 -9.42 -6.93
N LEU A 318 17.09 -8.59 -7.69
CA LEU A 318 16.55 -7.96 -8.89
C LEU A 318 16.19 -8.97 -9.97
N SER A 319 17.02 -9.98 -10.21
CA SER A 319 16.70 -11.09 -11.12
C SER A 319 15.43 -11.85 -10.67
N PHE A 320 15.25 -12.06 -9.36
CA PHE A 320 14.02 -12.65 -8.83
C PHE A 320 12.80 -11.74 -9.08
N MET A 321 12.88 -10.44 -8.76
CA MET A 321 11.77 -9.49 -8.95
C MET A 321 11.40 -9.23 -10.41
N THR A 322 12.35 -9.34 -11.33
CA THR A 322 12.09 -9.28 -12.79
C THR A 322 11.58 -10.61 -13.35
N ASN A 323 11.32 -11.60 -12.48
CA ASN A 323 10.78 -12.92 -12.82
C ASN A 323 11.71 -13.70 -13.77
N GLU A 324 13.04 -13.57 -13.57
CA GLU A 324 14.03 -14.42 -14.22
C GLU A 324 13.98 -15.86 -13.63
N PRO A 325 14.40 -16.88 -14.41
CA PRO A 325 14.35 -18.27 -13.96
C PRO A 325 15.16 -18.53 -12.68
N ARG A 326 14.73 -19.52 -11.89
CA ARG A 326 15.36 -19.91 -10.61
C ARG A 326 16.84 -20.21 -10.76
N GLU A 327 17.22 -20.80 -11.88
CA GLU A 327 18.59 -21.18 -12.23
C GLU A 327 19.54 -19.97 -12.37
N VAL A 328 19.00 -18.75 -12.49
CA VAL A 328 19.79 -17.51 -12.59
C VAL A 328 20.06 -16.92 -11.21
N TRP A 329 19.01 -16.66 -10.42
CA TRP A 329 19.15 -15.93 -9.15
C TRP A 329 19.57 -16.83 -7.98
N GLU A 330 19.20 -18.11 -7.96
CA GLU A 330 19.48 -18.98 -6.81
C GLU A 330 20.99 -19.22 -6.62
N PRO A 331 21.79 -19.53 -7.66
CA PRO A 331 23.23 -19.69 -7.49
C PRO A 331 23.91 -18.42 -6.99
N MET A 332 23.48 -17.25 -7.47
CA MET A 332 24.02 -15.96 -7.01
C MET A 332 23.71 -15.70 -5.54
N ALA A 333 22.46 -15.95 -5.11
CA ALA A 333 22.06 -15.82 -3.71
C ALA A 333 22.78 -16.82 -2.79
N GLN A 334 22.97 -18.06 -3.24
CA GLN A 334 23.74 -19.07 -2.52
C GLN A 334 25.23 -18.71 -2.41
N GLU A 335 25.83 -18.22 -3.49
CA GLU A 335 27.21 -17.75 -3.52
C GLU A 335 27.42 -16.58 -2.55
N ALA A 336 26.54 -15.57 -2.61
CA ALA A 336 26.57 -14.42 -1.71
C ALA A 336 26.51 -14.85 -0.23
N LEU A 337 25.54 -15.71 0.11
CA LEU A 337 25.37 -16.23 1.46
C LEU A 337 26.59 -17.03 1.94
N ALA A 338 27.11 -17.93 1.10
CA ALA A 338 28.26 -18.76 1.45
C ALA A 338 29.50 -17.92 1.77
N HIS A 339 29.78 -16.91 0.94
CA HIS A 339 30.92 -16.02 1.15
C HIS A 339 30.75 -15.11 2.36
N GLN A 340 29.56 -14.55 2.60
CA GLN A 340 29.32 -13.76 3.80
C GLN A 340 29.48 -14.59 5.09
N ILE A 341 28.99 -15.84 5.10
CA ILE A 341 29.21 -16.75 6.24
C ILE A 341 30.70 -17.03 6.43
N GLN A 342 31.45 -17.24 5.34
CA GLN A 342 32.89 -17.48 5.41
C GLN A 342 33.66 -16.27 5.97
N LEU A 343 33.28 -15.06 5.57
CA LEU A 343 33.98 -13.83 5.97
C LEU A 343 33.63 -13.37 7.39
N PHE A 344 32.34 -13.42 7.76
CA PHE A 344 31.84 -12.80 8.98
C PHE A 344 31.31 -13.78 10.02
N GLY A 345 31.13 -15.05 9.65
CA GLY A 345 30.39 -16.01 10.45
C GLY A 345 28.88 -15.93 10.22
N ARG A 346 28.16 -16.90 10.79
CA ARG A 346 26.74 -17.16 10.51
C ARG A 346 25.77 -16.23 11.25
N ASP A 347 26.23 -15.60 12.34
CA ASP A 347 25.42 -14.69 13.18
C ASP A 347 25.60 -13.21 12.82
N HIS A 348 26.44 -12.90 11.82
CA HIS A 348 26.67 -11.54 11.38
C HIS A 348 25.49 -10.99 10.55
N VAL A 349 25.17 -9.70 10.69
CA VAL A 349 24.02 -9.06 10.04
C VAL A 349 23.99 -9.24 8.52
N LYS A 350 25.15 -9.17 7.85
CA LYS A 350 25.25 -9.41 6.40
C LYS A 350 24.84 -10.84 6.03
N SER A 351 25.43 -11.84 6.70
CA SER A 351 25.11 -13.27 6.50
C SER A 351 23.64 -13.58 6.77
N LEU A 352 23.06 -12.98 7.82
CA LEU A 352 21.65 -13.10 8.14
C LEU A 352 20.77 -12.44 7.07
N GLY A 353 21.18 -11.27 6.56
CA GLY A 353 20.50 -10.59 5.45
C GLY A 353 20.44 -11.44 4.18
N ALA A 354 21.55 -12.06 3.77
CA ALA A 354 21.52 -12.98 2.61
C ALA A 354 20.73 -14.26 2.89
N MET A 355 20.75 -14.77 4.13
CA MET A 355 19.96 -15.94 4.51
C MET A 355 18.47 -15.65 4.41
N TYR A 356 18.05 -14.48 4.89
CA TYR A 356 16.69 -13.98 4.75
C TYR A 356 16.29 -13.85 3.28
N SER A 357 17.10 -13.17 2.47
CA SER A 357 16.80 -12.95 1.03
C SER A 357 16.63 -14.27 0.29
N LEU A 358 17.58 -15.21 0.42
CA LEU A 358 17.47 -16.54 -0.19
C LEU A 358 16.23 -17.29 0.29
N GLY A 359 15.97 -17.28 1.61
CA GLY A 359 14.79 -17.90 2.19
C GLY A 359 13.48 -17.33 1.64
N SER A 360 13.39 -16.01 1.49
CA SER A 360 12.22 -15.32 0.94
C SER A 360 11.99 -15.68 -0.53
N PHE A 361 13.04 -15.65 -1.37
CA PHE A 361 12.94 -16.01 -2.79
C PHE A 361 12.47 -17.46 -2.98
N LEU A 362 12.98 -18.38 -2.16
CA LEU A 362 12.55 -19.78 -2.17
C LEU A 362 11.09 -19.94 -1.75
N VAL A 363 10.64 -19.24 -0.70
CA VAL A 363 9.23 -19.27 -0.29
C VAL A 363 8.32 -18.70 -1.38
N GLU A 364 8.66 -17.55 -1.95
CA GLU A 364 7.84 -16.89 -2.97
C GLU A 364 7.78 -17.66 -4.29
N SER A 365 8.85 -18.39 -4.63
CA SER A 365 8.86 -19.32 -5.78
C SER A 365 8.16 -20.67 -5.50
N GLY A 366 7.67 -20.89 -4.27
CA GLY A 366 6.93 -22.09 -3.86
C GLY A 366 7.80 -23.23 -3.32
N ALA A 367 9.11 -23.04 -3.21
CA ALA A 367 10.07 -23.99 -2.62
C ALA A 367 10.07 -23.90 -1.08
N PHE A 368 8.90 -24.09 -0.46
CA PHE A 368 8.70 -23.89 0.98
C PHE A 368 9.60 -24.79 1.85
N ALA A 369 9.92 -26.00 1.38
CA ALA A 369 10.76 -26.96 2.11
C ALA A 369 12.21 -26.48 2.25
N ASP A 370 12.70 -25.69 1.30
CA ASP A 370 14.06 -25.14 1.31
C ASP A 370 14.08 -23.75 1.97
N GLY A 371 13.07 -22.92 1.67
CA GLY A 371 13.01 -21.53 2.14
C GLY A 371 12.60 -21.37 3.61
N MET A 372 11.62 -22.13 4.09
CA MET A 372 11.12 -21.99 5.47
C MET A 372 12.21 -22.26 6.52
N PRO A 373 13.01 -23.34 6.43
CA PRO A 373 14.09 -23.57 7.40
C PRO A 373 15.12 -22.45 7.44
N LEU A 374 15.44 -21.83 6.29
CA LEU A 374 16.35 -20.68 6.24
C LEU A 374 15.77 -19.46 6.94
N LEU A 375 14.48 -19.17 6.76
CA LEU A 375 13.81 -18.07 7.44
C LEU A 375 13.69 -18.31 8.96
N GLU A 376 13.36 -19.53 9.38
CA GLU A 376 13.32 -19.92 10.79
C GLU A 376 14.70 -19.83 11.45
N GLU A 377 15.75 -20.32 10.76
CA GLU A 377 17.12 -20.17 11.22
C GLU A 377 17.52 -18.69 11.33
N CYS A 378 17.24 -17.90 10.30
CA CYS A 378 17.52 -16.48 10.27
C CYS A 378 16.84 -15.75 11.43
N TYR A 379 15.55 -15.99 11.66
CA TYR A 379 14.80 -15.39 12.75
C TYR A 379 15.36 -15.78 14.13
N ALA A 380 15.67 -17.06 14.34
CA ALA A 380 16.22 -17.54 15.60
C ALA A 380 17.58 -16.89 15.91
N ARG A 381 18.46 -16.77 14.91
CA ARG A 381 19.76 -16.11 15.05
C ARG A 381 19.64 -14.60 15.22
N CYS A 382 18.77 -13.95 14.46
CA CYS A 382 18.49 -12.52 14.59
C CYS A 382 18.00 -12.18 16.01
N THR A 383 17.12 -13.00 16.58
CA THR A 383 16.62 -12.80 17.96
C THR A 383 17.73 -12.92 19.02
N GLN A 384 18.80 -13.67 18.74
CA GLN A 384 19.94 -13.84 19.64
C GLN A 384 21.02 -12.77 19.44
N ALA A 385 21.33 -12.43 18.20
CA ALA A 385 22.42 -11.54 17.82
C ALA A 385 22.01 -10.07 17.71
N LEU A 386 20.73 -9.81 17.44
CA LEU A 386 20.14 -8.48 17.23
C LEU A 386 19.00 -8.25 18.21
N SER A 387 18.51 -7.01 18.30
CA SER A 387 17.35 -6.70 19.14
C SER A 387 16.05 -7.23 18.52
N ASP A 388 15.06 -7.56 19.35
CA ASP A 388 13.68 -7.94 18.94
C ASP A 388 12.96 -6.89 18.06
N SER A 389 13.47 -5.65 18.04
CA SER A 389 12.94 -4.52 17.25
C SER A 389 13.80 -4.21 16.03
N ASN A 390 14.86 -4.97 15.76
CA ASN A 390 15.69 -4.79 14.58
C ASN A 390 14.89 -5.15 13.31
N SER A 391 15.07 -4.37 12.25
CA SER A 391 14.31 -4.52 11.00
C SER A 391 14.38 -5.94 10.45
N LEU A 392 15.59 -6.52 10.34
CA LEU A 392 15.80 -7.86 9.79
C LEU A 392 15.12 -8.96 10.63
N THR A 393 15.06 -8.80 11.95
CA THR A 393 14.36 -9.74 12.84
C THR A 393 12.86 -9.75 12.54
N LEU A 394 12.28 -8.56 12.33
CA LEU A 394 10.86 -8.40 12.04
C LEU A 394 10.52 -8.82 10.61
N GLU A 395 11.40 -8.57 9.65
CA GLU A 395 11.29 -9.04 8.27
C GLU A 395 11.27 -10.57 8.20
N ALA A 396 12.21 -11.24 8.88
CA ALA A 396 12.24 -12.71 8.95
C ALA A 396 10.94 -13.28 9.57
N LEU A 397 10.44 -12.68 10.66
CA LEU A 397 9.17 -13.08 11.27
C LEU A 397 7.98 -12.87 10.32
N SER A 398 7.97 -11.74 9.60
CA SER A 398 6.94 -11.43 8.60
C SER A 398 6.96 -12.45 7.46
N ALA A 399 8.14 -12.81 6.96
CA ALA A 399 8.32 -13.78 5.89
C ALA A 399 7.90 -15.20 6.31
N ILE A 400 8.15 -15.62 7.56
CA ILE A 400 7.64 -16.88 8.11
C ILE A 400 6.10 -16.88 8.10
N GLY A 401 5.47 -15.81 8.60
CA GLY A 401 4.01 -15.68 8.59
C GLY A 401 3.44 -15.67 7.16
N TYR A 402 4.13 -15.00 6.23
CA TYR A 402 3.78 -14.99 4.81
C TYR A 402 3.91 -16.39 4.17
N CYS A 403 4.94 -17.16 4.51
CA CYS A 403 5.11 -18.54 4.06
C CYS A 403 3.94 -19.44 4.51
N TRP A 404 3.51 -19.34 5.77
CA TRP A 404 2.34 -20.06 6.27
C TRP A 404 1.06 -19.65 5.50
N MET A 405 0.91 -18.36 5.24
CA MET A 405 -0.24 -17.83 4.50
C MET A 405 -0.29 -18.33 3.05
N LEU A 406 0.85 -18.41 2.34
CA LEU A 406 0.94 -18.99 0.99
C LEU A 406 0.55 -20.48 0.97
N GLN A 407 0.83 -21.20 2.05
CA GLN A 407 0.39 -22.59 2.26
C GLN A 407 -1.05 -22.71 2.77
N THR A 408 -1.83 -21.62 2.80
CA THR A 408 -3.21 -21.55 3.32
C THR A 408 -3.36 -21.90 4.81
N LYS A 409 -2.26 -21.90 5.56
CA LYS A 409 -2.19 -22.18 7.01
C LYS A 409 -2.39 -20.89 7.80
N TYR A 410 -3.61 -20.34 7.69
CA TYR A 410 -3.94 -19.02 8.23
C TYR A 410 -3.94 -18.95 9.76
N VAL A 411 -4.16 -20.08 10.45
CA VAL A 411 -4.19 -20.15 11.92
C VAL A 411 -2.77 -20.04 12.49
N GLU A 412 -1.80 -20.62 11.80
CA GLU A 412 -0.38 -20.58 12.11
C GLU A 412 0.25 -19.24 11.73
N ALA A 413 -0.20 -18.63 10.62
CA ALA A 413 0.29 -17.34 10.15
C ALA A 413 -0.11 -16.15 11.05
N GLU A 414 -1.36 -16.15 11.56
CA GLU A 414 -1.96 -15.01 12.29
C GLU A 414 -1.11 -14.56 13.50
N PRO A 415 -0.69 -15.43 14.44
CA PRO A 415 0.10 -15.02 15.61
C PRO A 415 1.43 -14.38 15.23
N CYS A 416 2.14 -14.95 14.26
CA CYS A 416 3.43 -14.43 13.78
C CYS A 416 3.28 -13.02 13.23
N LEU A 417 2.30 -12.80 12.35
CA LEU A 417 2.10 -11.51 11.71
C LEU A 417 1.52 -10.46 12.67
N VAL A 418 0.66 -10.84 13.62
CA VAL A 418 0.17 -9.91 14.67
C VAL A 418 1.33 -9.43 15.53
N GLN A 419 2.17 -10.35 16.01
CA GLN A 419 3.35 -9.98 16.81
C GLN A 419 4.32 -9.10 16.02
N CYS A 420 4.56 -9.41 14.74
CA CYS A 420 5.39 -8.60 13.87
C CYS A 420 4.80 -7.18 13.69
N TYR A 421 3.52 -7.08 13.34
CA TYR A 421 2.83 -5.79 13.13
C TYR A 421 2.89 -4.89 14.37
N GLU A 422 2.64 -5.43 15.56
CA GLU A 422 2.71 -4.67 16.81
C GLU A 422 4.11 -4.16 17.12
N ARG A 423 5.14 -4.99 16.87
CA ARG A 423 6.55 -4.59 17.07
C ARG A 423 6.98 -3.55 16.05
N GLN A 424 6.64 -3.72 14.78
CA GLN A 424 6.93 -2.73 13.74
C GLN A 424 6.21 -1.39 13.99
N CYS A 425 4.94 -1.43 14.42
CA CYS A 425 4.22 -0.22 14.83
C CYS A 425 4.96 0.56 15.94
N ARG A 426 5.56 -0.14 16.91
CA ARG A 426 6.34 0.47 17.99
C ARG A 426 7.71 0.98 17.53
N ALA A 427 8.38 0.26 16.64
CA ALA A 427 9.74 0.56 16.20
C ALA A 427 9.81 1.66 15.13
N SER A 428 8.95 1.58 14.11
CA SER A 428 9.01 2.43 12.90
C SER A 428 7.73 3.22 12.63
N GLY A 429 6.64 2.92 13.35
CA GLY A 429 5.32 3.54 13.16
C GLY A 429 4.44 2.83 12.13
N ALA A 430 3.13 3.08 12.20
CA ALA A 430 2.13 2.38 11.38
C ALA A 430 2.27 2.65 9.88
N ASP A 431 2.77 3.83 9.49
CA ASP A 431 2.85 4.29 8.10
C ASP A 431 4.12 3.79 7.39
N HIS A 432 5.01 3.12 8.11
CA HIS A 432 6.24 2.57 7.55
C HIS A 432 5.93 1.50 6.49
N PRO A 433 6.65 1.46 5.34
CA PRO A 433 6.38 0.51 4.27
C PRO A 433 6.32 -0.96 4.73
N SER A 434 7.27 -1.39 5.55
CA SER A 434 7.30 -2.77 6.09
C SER A 434 6.09 -3.06 7.00
N THR A 435 5.64 -2.08 7.79
CA THR A 435 4.43 -2.21 8.63
C THR A 435 3.17 -2.29 7.79
N GLN A 436 3.07 -1.51 6.72
CA GLN A 436 1.96 -1.55 5.77
C GLN A 436 1.90 -2.88 4.99
N ASN A 437 3.04 -3.47 4.67
CA ASN A 437 3.10 -4.80 4.06
C ASN A 437 2.56 -5.88 5.02
N THR A 438 3.02 -5.88 6.27
CA THR A 438 2.53 -6.83 7.29
C THR A 438 1.04 -6.62 7.60
N ALA A 439 0.57 -5.36 7.66
CA ALA A 439 -0.85 -5.03 7.79
C ALA A 439 -1.68 -5.59 6.62
N SER A 440 -1.16 -5.51 5.40
CA SER A 440 -1.80 -6.05 4.20
C SER A 440 -1.94 -7.57 4.25
N TYR A 441 -0.90 -8.27 4.76
CA TYR A 441 -0.96 -9.71 4.98
C TYR A 441 -1.99 -10.09 6.04
N LEU A 442 -2.02 -9.39 7.18
CA LEU A 442 -3.03 -9.59 8.23
C LEU A 442 -4.46 -9.36 7.72
N ALA A 443 -4.67 -8.28 6.97
CA ALA A 443 -5.96 -8.00 6.36
C ALA A 443 -6.39 -9.11 5.38
N MET A 444 -5.45 -9.72 4.66
CA MET A 444 -5.71 -10.86 3.79
C MET A 444 -6.03 -12.14 4.57
N ILE A 445 -5.29 -12.42 5.65
CA ILE A 445 -5.58 -13.53 6.57
C ILE A 445 -6.99 -13.40 7.13
N TYR A 446 -7.34 -12.24 7.70
CA TYR A 446 -8.68 -12.01 8.25
C TYR A 446 -9.77 -12.16 7.19
N PHE A 447 -9.51 -11.71 5.97
CA PHE A 447 -10.45 -11.90 4.87
C PHE A 447 -10.64 -13.38 4.52
N ASN A 448 -9.56 -14.16 4.38
CA ASN A 448 -9.64 -15.59 4.06
C ASN A 448 -10.21 -16.44 5.21
N GLN A 449 -10.04 -15.98 6.45
CA GLN A 449 -10.70 -16.55 7.62
C GLN A 449 -12.17 -16.12 7.76
N GLY A 450 -12.72 -15.30 6.85
CA GLY A 450 -14.12 -14.85 6.94
C GLY A 450 -14.41 -13.83 8.05
N LYS A 451 -13.35 -13.27 8.68
CA LYS A 451 -13.39 -12.15 9.65
C LYS A 451 -13.46 -10.80 8.90
N TYR A 452 -14.48 -10.65 8.05
CA TYR A 452 -14.55 -9.53 7.08
C TYR A 452 -14.60 -8.14 7.71
N THR A 453 -15.21 -7.98 8.89
CA THR A 453 -15.24 -6.69 9.59
C THR A 453 -13.84 -6.24 10.00
N LEU A 454 -13.05 -7.15 10.58
CA LEU A 454 -11.64 -6.85 10.95
C LEU A 454 -10.80 -6.56 9.71
N ALA A 455 -10.99 -7.34 8.63
CA ALA A 455 -10.32 -7.10 7.36
C ALA A 455 -10.69 -5.73 6.76
N ALA A 456 -11.95 -5.31 6.87
CA ALA A 456 -12.41 -4.01 6.38
C ALA A 456 -11.76 -2.85 7.14
N THR A 457 -11.68 -2.94 8.48
CA THR A 457 -10.99 -1.93 9.30
C THR A 457 -9.52 -1.80 8.91
N MET A 458 -8.77 -2.90 8.85
CA MET A 458 -7.36 -2.84 8.44
C MET A 458 -7.18 -2.34 7.00
N ARG A 459 -8.07 -2.72 6.07
CA ARG A 459 -8.01 -2.23 4.68
C ARG A 459 -8.33 -0.75 4.55
N GLN A 460 -9.16 -0.21 5.45
CA GLN A 460 -9.41 1.23 5.54
C GLN A 460 -8.12 1.95 5.94
N ASP A 461 -7.46 1.50 7.01
CA ASP A 461 -6.19 2.11 7.47
C ASP A 461 -5.11 2.06 6.37
N ILE A 462 -4.97 0.93 5.68
CA ILE A 462 -4.01 0.76 4.56
C ILE A 462 -4.36 1.70 3.39
N TYR A 463 -5.65 1.86 3.08
CA TYR A 463 -6.11 2.77 2.04
C TYR A 463 -5.80 4.23 2.42
N ASP A 464 -6.07 4.64 3.65
CA ASP A 464 -5.85 6.01 4.11
C ASP A 464 -4.36 6.37 4.07
N VAL A 465 -3.49 5.46 4.51
CA VAL A 465 -2.03 5.63 4.39
C VAL A 465 -1.62 5.72 2.92
N SER A 466 -2.07 4.80 2.06
CA SER A 466 -1.72 4.80 0.63
C SER A 466 -2.23 6.06 -0.09
N LEU A 467 -3.44 6.52 0.23
CA LEU A 467 -4.02 7.74 -0.32
C LEU A 467 -3.21 8.96 0.08
N ARG A 468 -2.76 9.02 1.34
CA ARG A 468 -1.94 10.11 1.86
C ARG A 468 -0.54 10.12 1.26
N THR A 469 0.13 8.98 1.13
CA THR A 469 1.54 8.93 0.73
C THR A 469 1.76 8.79 -0.78
N LEU A 470 0.90 8.04 -1.47
CA LEU A 470 1.05 7.75 -2.90
C LEU A 470 0.05 8.53 -3.77
N GLY A 471 -1.06 8.99 -3.18
CA GLY A 471 -2.10 9.76 -3.87
C GLY A 471 -3.17 8.90 -4.54
N PRO A 472 -4.26 9.54 -5.01
CA PRO A 472 -5.48 8.84 -5.46
C PRO A 472 -5.33 8.10 -6.81
N THR A 473 -4.37 8.48 -7.64
CA THR A 473 -4.15 7.88 -8.98
C THR A 473 -3.09 6.79 -8.97
N HIS A 474 -2.43 6.56 -7.84
CA HIS A 474 -1.36 5.56 -7.74
C HIS A 474 -1.93 4.14 -7.72
N ARG A 475 -1.20 3.21 -8.36
CA ARG A 475 -1.57 1.80 -8.48
C ARG A 475 -1.82 1.14 -7.12
N GLY A 476 -0.95 1.41 -6.15
CA GLY A 476 -1.05 0.88 -4.77
C GLY A 476 -2.34 1.33 -4.08
N THR A 477 -2.66 2.63 -4.16
CA THR A 477 -3.90 3.19 -3.60
C THR A 477 -5.14 2.57 -4.21
N CYS A 478 -5.16 2.38 -5.54
CA CYS A 478 -6.27 1.72 -6.21
C CYS A 478 -6.47 0.28 -5.74
N ILE A 479 -5.38 -0.49 -5.55
CA ILE A 479 -5.45 -1.86 -5.03
C ILE A 479 -6.00 -1.89 -3.61
N ALA A 480 -5.48 -1.03 -2.72
CA ALA A 480 -5.96 -0.92 -1.34
C ALA A 480 -7.45 -0.58 -1.28
N PHE A 481 -7.89 0.41 -2.06
CA PHE A 481 -9.29 0.81 -2.14
C PHE A 481 -10.18 -0.29 -2.70
N GLY A 482 -9.73 -0.97 -3.76
CA GLY A 482 -10.43 -2.12 -4.31
C GLY A 482 -10.55 -3.30 -3.35
N ASN A 483 -9.57 -3.50 -2.48
CA ASN A 483 -9.61 -4.54 -1.46
C ASN A 483 -10.61 -4.17 -0.35
N LEU A 484 -10.68 -2.90 0.04
CA LEU A 484 -11.71 -2.39 0.94
C LEU A 484 -13.11 -2.64 0.35
N GLY A 485 -13.33 -2.32 -0.93
CA GLY A 485 -14.58 -2.61 -1.63
C GLY A 485 -14.95 -4.11 -1.63
N SER A 486 -13.96 -5.00 -1.81
CA SER A 486 -14.18 -6.44 -1.68
C SER A 486 -14.58 -6.87 -0.25
N ALA A 487 -14.05 -6.21 0.80
CA ALA A 487 -14.47 -6.48 2.18
C ALA A 487 -15.89 -5.99 2.44
N MET A 488 -16.25 -4.79 1.97
CA MET A 488 -17.62 -4.25 2.02
C MET A 488 -18.63 -5.18 1.34
N MET A 489 -18.27 -5.75 0.19
CA MET A 489 -19.10 -6.74 -0.50
C MET A 489 -19.36 -7.98 0.38
N MET A 490 -18.34 -8.51 1.07
CA MET A 490 -18.49 -9.68 1.94
C MET A 490 -19.22 -9.39 3.25
N THR A 491 -19.33 -8.13 3.66
CA THR A 491 -20.17 -7.70 4.80
C THR A 491 -21.58 -7.28 4.38
N GLY A 492 -21.92 -7.37 3.09
CA GLY A 492 -23.26 -7.04 2.55
C GLY A 492 -23.48 -5.55 2.25
N GLN A 493 -22.44 -4.72 2.33
CA GLN A 493 -22.50 -3.28 2.03
C GLN A 493 -22.35 -3.03 0.52
N TYR A 494 -23.27 -3.58 -0.28
CA TYR A 494 -23.15 -3.63 -1.74
C TYR A 494 -23.11 -2.25 -2.41
N ASP A 495 -23.91 -1.29 -1.94
CA ASP A 495 -23.93 0.07 -2.52
C ASP A 495 -22.61 0.80 -2.33
N GLN A 496 -22.02 0.71 -1.12
CA GLN A 496 -20.71 1.29 -0.84
C GLN A 496 -19.61 0.59 -1.65
N ALA A 497 -19.64 -0.75 -1.71
CA ALA A 497 -18.71 -1.52 -2.53
C ALA A 497 -18.79 -1.13 -4.01
N LYS A 498 -19.99 -0.84 -4.52
CA LYS A 498 -20.21 -0.38 -5.90
C LYS A 498 -19.47 0.92 -6.17
N VAL A 499 -19.70 1.94 -5.33
CA VAL A 499 -19.06 3.25 -5.46
C VAL A 499 -17.53 3.12 -5.48
N VAL A 500 -16.99 2.34 -4.55
CA VAL A 500 -15.54 2.10 -4.44
C VAL A 500 -14.98 1.41 -5.68
N LEU A 501 -15.62 0.31 -6.13
CA LEU A 501 -15.11 -0.49 -7.25
C LEU A 501 -15.27 0.22 -8.60
N GLU A 502 -16.34 0.99 -8.80
CA GLU A 502 -16.53 1.84 -9.99
C GLU A 502 -15.50 2.97 -10.03
N ALA A 503 -15.23 3.64 -8.90
CA ALA A 503 -14.20 4.66 -8.82
C ALA A 503 -12.79 4.12 -9.16
N CYS A 504 -12.44 2.93 -8.68
CA CYS A 504 -11.20 2.26 -9.05
C CYS A 504 -11.14 1.90 -10.54
N HIS A 505 -12.24 1.35 -11.07
CA HIS A 505 -12.31 0.98 -12.49
C HIS A 505 -12.13 2.21 -13.40
N ASP A 506 -12.81 3.31 -13.09
CA ASP A 506 -12.72 4.56 -13.83
C ASP A 506 -11.33 5.20 -13.72
N MET A 507 -10.72 5.13 -12.54
CA MET A 507 -9.33 5.56 -12.36
C MET A 507 -8.39 4.77 -13.27
N ILE A 508 -8.45 3.43 -13.25
CA ILE A 508 -7.63 2.55 -14.09
C ILE A 508 -7.79 2.87 -15.57
N ALA A 509 -9.02 3.12 -16.02
CA ALA A 509 -9.31 3.51 -17.39
C ALA A 509 -8.67 4.86 -17.76
N ARG A 510 -8.69 5.85 -16.85
CA ARG A 510 -8.11 7.18 -17.08
C ARG A 510 -6.59 7.19 -17.12
N THR A 511 -5.91 6.38 -16.31
CA THR A 511 -4.44 6.41 -16.23
C THR A 511 -3.75 5.37 -17.11
N GLY A 512 -4.49 4.63 -17.95
CA GLY A 512 -3.91 3.66 -18.88
C GLY A 512 -3.18 2.49 -18.21
N GLN A 513 -3.63 2.03 -17.04
CA GLN A 513 -3.02 0.86 -16.38
C GLN A 513 -3.14 -0.42 -17.25
N PRO A 514 -2.29 -1.44 -17.03
CA PRO A 514 -2.30 -2.67 -17.82
C PRO A 514 -3.68 -3.33 -17.92
N THR A 515 -3.98 -3.92 -19.08
CA THR A 515 -5.27 -4.57 -19.36
C THR A 515 -5.67 -5.60 -18.30
N GLU A 516 -4.72 -6.38 -17.79
CA GLU A 516 -4.97 -7.37 -16.74
C GLU A 516 -5.50 -6.71 -15.45
N MET A 517 -4.99 -5.54 -15.08
CA MET A 517 -5.47 -4.80 -13.91
C MET A 517 -6.91 -4.32 -14.08
N ARG A 518 -7.25 -3.82 -15.27
CA ARG A 518 -8.64 -3.47 -15.61
C ARG A 518 -9.56 -4.69 -15.48
N LEU A 519 -9.14 -5.84 -16.00
CA LEU A 519 -9.91 -7.09 -15.91
C LEU A 519 -10.08 -7.58 -14.47
N LYS A 520 -9.11 -7.34 -13.57
CA LYS A 520 -9.24 -7.64 -12.13
C LYS A 520 -10.34 -6.81 -11.45
N PHE A 521 -10.50 -5.54 -11.82
CA PHE A 521 -11.57 -4.71 -11.25
C PHE A 521 -12.93 -5.00 -11.91
N GLU A 522 -12.96 -5.30 -13.20
CA GLU A 522 -14.15 -5.82 -13.86
C GLU A 522 -14.63 -7.15 -13.24
N LEU A 523 -13.70 -8.03 -12.87
CA LEU A 523 -14.01 -9.25 -12.10
C LEU A 523 -14.70 -8.91 -10.78
N LYS A 524 -14.15 -7.96 -10.01
CA LYS A 524 -14.74 -7.52 -8.73
C LYS A 524 -16.14 -6.91 -8.91
N LEU A 525 -16.38 -6.12 -9.96
CA LEU A 525 -17.70 -5.60 -10.29
C LEU A 525 -18.68 -6.73 -10.68
N GLY A 526 -18.23 -7.70 -11.47
CA GLY A 526 -19.03 -8.89 -11.80
C GLY A 526 -19.43 -9.69 -10.57
N GLN A 527 -18.50 -9.89 -9.62
CA GLN A 527 -18.76 -10.51 -8.31
C GLN A 527 -19.79 -9.71 -7.50
N LEU A 528 -19.65 -8.39 -7.48
CA LEU A 528 -20.57 -7.51 -6.77
C LEU A 528 -21.99 -7.62 -7.29
N HIS A 529 -22.18 -7.52 -8.62
CA HIS A 529 -23.50 -7.63 -9.23
C HIS A 529 -24.14 -8.99 -8.92
N LEU A 530 -23.36 -10.06 -8.96
CA LEU A 530 -23.84 -11.38 -8.59
C LEU A 530 -24.29 -11.44 -7.12
N CYS A 531 -23.48 -10.91 -6.20
CA CYS A 531 -23.81 -10.85 -4.78
C CYS A 531 -25.03 -9.96 -4.49
N ALA A 532 -25.21 -8.88 -5.24
CA ALA A 532 -26.35 -7.98 -5.15
C ALA A 532 -27.63 -8.53 -5.84
N GLY A 533 -27.53 -9.64 -6.58
CA GLY A 533 -28.66 -10.29 -7.26
C GLY A 533 -28.94 -9.83 -8.69
N ASP A 534 -28.07 -9.04 -9.32
CA ASP A 534 -28.14 -8.69 -10.74
C ASP A 534 -27.36 -9.72 -11.58
N GLY A 535 -27.96 -10.88 -11.81
CA GLY A 535 -27.34 -11.98 -12.54
C GLY A 535 -27.02 -11.66 -14.01
N ASN A 536 -27.82 -10.80 -14.66
CA ASN A 536 -27.61 -10.44 -16.07
C ASN A 536 -26.38 -9.55 -16.26
N LEU A 537 -26.21 -8.54 -15.39
CA LEU A 537 -25.04 -7.69 -15.45
C LEU A 537 -23.78 -8.44 -14.99
N ALA A 538 -23.90 -9.30 -13.97
CA ALA A 538 -22.84 -10.20 -13.55
C ALA A 538 -22.36 -11.09 -14.70
N HIS A 539 -23.29 -11.76 -15.40
CA HIS A 539 -22.99 -12.62 -16.55
C HIS A 539 -22.19 -11.87 -17.61
N ARG A 540 -22.68 -10.69 -18.05
CA ARG A 540 -22.00 -9.90 -19.09
C ARG A 540 -20.57 -9.54 -18.71
N ARG A 541 -20.35 -9.01 -17.49
CA ARG A 541 -19.02 -8.62 -17.03
C ARG A 541 -18.09 -9.82 -16.87
N LEU A 542 -18.58 -10.90 -16.25
CA LEU A 542 -17.75 -12.07 -15.96
C LEU A 542 -17.37 -12.84 -17.24
N VAL A 543 -18.25 -12.92 -18.26
CA VAL A 543 -17.90 -13.47 -19.58
C VAL A 543 -16.80 -12.63 -20.23
N GLN A 544 -16.97 -11.30 -20.24
CA GLN A 544 -15.95 -10.38 -20.77
C GLN A 544 -14.60 -10.57 -20.08
N VAL A 545 -14.59 -10.74 -18.76
CA VAL A 545 -13.37 -11.01 -17.99
C VAL A 545 -12.76 -12.36 -18.38
N HIS A 546 -13.56 -13.42 -18.37
CA HIS A 546 -13.09 -14.77 -18.67
C HIS A 546 -12.47 -14.85 -20.07
N ASP A 547 -13.16 -14.33 -21.08
CA ASP A 547 -12.67 -14.29 -22.46
C ASP A 547 -11.47 -13.34 -22.61
N GLY A 548 -11.52 -12.17 -21.97
CA GLY A 548 -10.42 -11.20 -21.99
C GLY A 548 -9.12 -11.71 -21.34
N ILE A 549 -9.21 -12.56 -20.31
CA ILE A 549 -8.02 -13.19 -19.74
C ILE A 549 -7.52 -14.33 -20.64
N LYS A 550 -8.41 -15.10 -21.27
CA LYS A 550 -8.03 -16.17 -22.21
C LYS A 550 -7.26 -15.65 -23.42
N THR A 551 -7.52 -14.42 -23.87
CA THR A 551 -6.78 -13.83 -25.00
C THR A 551 -5.36 -13.38 -24.62
N ILE A 552 -5.13 -13.05 -23.34
CA ILE A 552 -3.81 -12.62 -22.83
C ILE A 552 -2.99 -13.83 -22.34
N HIS A 553 -3.67 -14.82 -21.77
CA HIS A 553 -3.06 -16.00 -21.13
C HIS A 553 -3.70 -17.29 -21.68
N SER A 554 -4.19 -18.16 -20.79
CA SER A 554 -4.84 -19.43 -21.11
C SER A 554 -6.12 -19.61 -20.29
N ALA A 555 -6.97 -20.56 -20.68
CA ALA A 555 -8.14 -20.96 -19.90
C ALA A 555 -7.77 -21.54 -18.52
N SER A 556 -6.57 -22.10 -18.39
CA SER A 556 -6.03 -22.63 -17.12
C SER A 556 -5.44 -21.56 -16.20
N HIS A 557 -5.31 -20.32 -16.67
CA HIS A 557 -4.79 -19.21 -15.86
C HIS A 557 -5.67 -18.98 -14.61
N PRO A 558 -5.10 -18.73 -13.43
CA PRO A 558 -5.87 -18.58 -12.19
C PRO A 558 -7.02 -17.56 -12.27
N LEU A 559 -6.80 -16.41 -12.90
CA LEU A 559 -7.87 -15.40 -13.07
C LEU A 559 -9.00 -15.87 -14.00
N ALA A 560 -8.68 -16.60 -15.07
CA ALA A 560 -9.69 -17.15 -15.98
C ALA A 560 -10.55 -18.19 -15.25
N ARG A 561 -9.91 -19.04 -14.45
CA ARG A 561 -10.56 -20.03 -13.59
C ARG A 561 -11.46 -19.37 -12.54
N ILE A 562 -10.97 -18.32 -11.86
CA ILE A 562 -11.78 -17.56 -10.88
C ILE A 562 -13.01 -16.97 -11.57
N ALA A 563 -12.85 -16.30 -12.71
CA ALA A 563 -13.97 -15.71 -13.46
C ALA A 563 -15.01 -16.77 -13.88
N LEU A 564 -14.55 -17.92 -14.37
CA LEU A 564 -15.43 -19.04 -14.76
C LEU A 564 -16.21 -19.62 -13.57
N TYR A 565 -15.56 -19.77 -12.41
CA TYR A 565 -16.25 -20.20 -11.19
C TYR A 565 -17.33 -19.21 -10.75
N TRP A 566 -17.04 -17.91 -10.82
CA TRP A 566 -18.03 -16.88 -10.52
C TRP A 566 -19.19 -16.86 -11.53
N LEU A 567 -18.93 -17.12 -12.82
CA LEU A 567 -19.99 -17.35 -13.82
C LEU A 567 -20.86 -18.54 -13.42
N CYS A 568 -20.24 -19.64 -12.99
CA CYS A 568 -20.96 -20.85 -12.63
C CYS A 568 -21.88 -20.66 -11.41
N PHE A 569 -21.66 -19.66 -10.56
CA PHE A 569 -22.62 -19.37 -9.48
C PHE A 569 -24.00 -18.92 -9.97
N LEU A 570 -24.12 -18.45 -11.22
CA LEU A 570 -25.41 -18.20 -11.86
C LEU A 570 -26.24 -19.47 -12.04
N LEU A 571 -25.62 -20.66 -12.12
CA LEU A 571 -26.31 -21.94 -12.28
C LEU A 571 -27.17 -22.34 -11.05
N TYR A 572 -26.97 -21.67 -9.92
CA TYR A 572 -27.73 -21.87 -8.69
C TYR A 572 -28.80 -20.79 -8.50
N ASP A 573 -28.89 -19.81 -9.39
CA ASP A 573 -29.97 -18.85 -9.39
C ASP A 573 -31.20 -19.43 -10.11
N SER A 574 -32.33 -19.44 -9.43
CA SER A 574 -33.60 -19.97 -9.96
C SER A 574 -34.10 -19.21 -11.20
N THR A 575 -33.66 -17.97 -11.42
CA THR A 575 -34.09 -17.16 -12.57
C THR A 575 -33.19 -17.33 -13.79
N PHE A 576 -32.09 -18.07 -13.68
CA PHE A 576 -31.10 -18.22 -14.74
C PHE A 576 -31.28 -19.54 -15.50
N PHE A 577 -31.73 -19.47 -16.76
CA PHE A 577 -32.01 -20.63 -17.60
C PHE A 577 -31.02 -20.71 -18.77
N LEU A 578 -30.38 -21.88 -18.92
CA LEU A 578 -29.47 -22.16 -20.04
C LEU A 578 -30.05 -23.19 -20.99
N SER A 579 -29.95 -22.94 -22.29
CA SER A 579 -30.18 -23.90 -23.37
C SER A 579 -29.23 -25.09 -23.29
N MET A 580 -29.57 -26.21 -23.95
CA MET A 580 -28.69 -27.37 -24.04
C MET A 580 -27.31 -27.00 -24.63
N ALA A 581 -27.28 -26.18 -25.69
CA ALA A 581 -26.03 -25.71 -26.28
C ALA A 581 -25.20 -24.85 -25.33
N GLN A 582 -25.84 -24.02 -24.50
CA GLN A 582 -25.13 -23.23 -23.48
C GLN A 582 -24.60 -24.10 -22.35
N LEU A 583 -25.33 -25.14 -21.92
CA LEU A 583 -24.84 -26.11 -20.94
C LEU A 583 -23.62 -26.89 -21.48
N ASP A 584 -23.65 -27.28 -22.75
CA ASP A 584 -22.51 -27.91 -23.41
C ASP A 584 -21.30 -26.95 -23.47
N SER A 585 -21.52 -25.70 -23.84
CA SER A 585 -20.46 -24.67 -23.84
C SER A 585 -19.84 -24.44 -22.46
N VAL A 586 -20.64 -24.40 -21.38
CA VAL A 586 -20.09 -24.27 -20.01
C VAL A 586 -19.28 -25.52 -19.62
N ALA A 587 -19.71 -26.71 -20.01
CA ALA A 587 -18.95 -27.94 -19.78
C ALA A 587 -17.60 -27.92 -20.51
N ASP A 588 -17.57 -27.46 -21.76
CA ASP A 588 -16.35 -27.34 -22.56
C ASP A 588 -15.36 -26.33 -21.94
N GLU A 589 -15.85 -25.18 -21.47
CA GLU A 589 -15.02 -24.19 -20.76
C GLU A 589 -14.46 -24.76 -19.44
N LEU A 590 -15.26 -25.53 -18.68
CA LEU A 590 -14.79 -26.21 -17.47
C LEU A 590 -13.71 -27.26 -17.79
N HIS A 591 -13.83 -27.98 -18.91
CA HIS A 591 -12.79 -28.89 -19.39
C HIS A 591 -11.51 -28.14 -19.78
N ALA A 592 -11.63 -27.07 -20.58
CA ALA A 592 -10.50 -26.25 -21.03
C ALA A 592 -9.75 -25.61 -19.86
N ALA A 593 -10.47 -25.22 -18.81
CA ALA A 593 -9.90 -24.69 -17.58
C ALA A 593 -9.28 -25.75 -16.66
N GLY A 594 -9.50 -27.05 -16.94
CA GLY A 594 -9.07 -28.15 -16.06
C GLY A 594 -9.85 -28.20 -14.74
N LEU A 595 -11.13 -27.79 -14.76
CA LEU A 595 -12.01 -27.68 -13.61
C LEU A 595 -13.13 -28.74 -13.60
N PHE A 596 -13.10 -29.71 -14.51
CA PHE A 596 -14.12 -30.75 -14.65
C PHE A 596 -13.96 -31.88 -13.59
N HIS A 597 -14.02 -31.52 -12.31
CA HIS A 597 -13.90 -32.42 -11.16
C HIS A 597 -14.85 -32.01 -10.02
N ASP A 598 -15.13 -32.91 -9.07
CA ASP A 598 -16.12 -32.69 -8.00
C ASP A 598 -15.49 -32.01 -6.77
N THR A 599 -14.77 -30.90 -6.98
CA THR A 599 -14.02 -30.20 -5.92
C THR A 599 -13.95 -28.70 -6.16
N TRP A 600 -14.22 -27.91 -5.12
CA TRP A 600 -14.06 -26.45 -5.13
C TRP A 600 -12.62 -26.07 -4.77
N ILE A 601 -11.72 -26.10 -5.75
CA ILE A 601 -10.27 -25.85 -5.53
C ILE A 601 -9.98 -24.37 -5.23
N ILE A 602 -10.67 -23.44 -5.90
CA ILE A 602 -10.44 -21.99 -5.75
C ILE A 602 -11.06 -21.46 -4.46
N PHE A 603 -12.03 -22.19 -3.93
CA PHE A 603 -12.94 -21.72 -2.89
C PHE A 603 -12.91 -22.70 -1.71
N PRO A 604 -11.87 -22.63 -0.86
CA PRO A 604 -11.75 -23.54 0.28
C PRO A 604 -12.83 -23.28 1.33
N CYS A 605 -12.98 -24.28 2.21
CA CYS A 605 -13.85 -24.21 3.38
C CYS A 605 -13.36 -23.17 4.39
N HIS A 606 -14.23 -22.30 4.91
CA HIS A 606 -13.85 -21.35 5.96
C HIS A 606 -13.60 -22.01 7.32
N GLY A 607 -14.09 -23.24 7.53
CA GLY A 607 -13.95 -23.95 8.81
C GLY A 607 -12.70 -24.85 8.93
N CYS A 608 -12.09 -25.23 7.80
CA CYS A 608 -10.89 -26.06 7.79
C CYS A 608 -9.83 -25.63 6.76
N PHE A 609 -10.08 -24.60 5.96
CA PHE A 609 -9.19 -24.06 4.92
C PHE A 609 -8.79 -25.01 3.78
N GLU A 610 -9.25 -26.26 3.83
CA GLU A 610 -9.10 -27.23 2.74
C GLU A 610 -10.09 -27.01 1.58
N PRO A 611 -9.72 -27.41 0.35
CA PRO A 611 -10.64 -27.52 -0.78
C PRO A 611 -11.89 -28.32 -0.44
N ILE A 612 -13.07 -27.84 -0.86
CA ILE A 612 -14.33 -28.54 -0.57
C ILE A 612 -14.55 -29.62 -1.61
N ARG A 613 -14.48 -30.90 -1.22
CA ARG A 613 -14.91 -32.02 -2.06
C ARG A 613 -16.43 -32.22 -1.95
N GLY A 614 -17.12 -32.31 -3.08
CA GLY A 614 -18.58 -32.40 -3.12
C GLY A 614 -19.31 -31.10 -2.78
N THR A 615 -20.46 -31.23 -2.13
CA THR A 615 -21.36 -30.10 -1.86
C THR A 615 -20.71 -29.05 -0.96
N SER A 616 -20.75 -27.79 -1.41
CA SER A 616 -20.38 -26.60 -0.62
C SER A 616 -21.63 -26.05 0.07
N PHE A 617 -21.53 -25.77 1.36
CA PHE A 617 -22.65 -25.29 2.17
C PHE A 617 -22.49 -23.83 2.54
N THR A 618 -23.58 -23.06 2.43
CA THR A 618 -23.63 -21.64 2.82
C THR A 618 -24.85 -21.35 3.71
N CYS A 619 -24.79 -20.27 4.47
CA CYS A 619 -25.93 -19.75 5.20
C CYS A 619 -26.70 -18.75 4.30
N PRO A 620 -27.98 -18.99 3.98
CA PRO A 620 -28.74 -18.12 3.07
C PRO A 620 -29.02 -16.72 3.65
N ALA A 621 -28.96 -16.56 4.98
CA ALA A 621 -29.12 -15.27 5.64
C ALA A 621 -27.83 -14.44 5.71
N CYS A 622 -26.67 -15.03 5.43
CA CYS A 622 -25.42 -14.26 5.30
C CYS A 622 -25.37 -13.56 3.93
N PRO A 623 -24.52 -12.52 3.78
CA PRO A 623 -24.21 -11.96 2.47
C PRO A 623 -23.88 -13.06 1.46
N ARG A 624 -24.47 -12.99 0.25
CA ARG A 624 -24.40 -14.06 -0.76
C ARG A 624 -22.95 -14.43 -1.04
N PHE A 625 -22.66 -15.73 -1.07
CA PHE A 625 -21.35 -16.33 -1.34
C PHE A 625 -20.21 -15.91 -0.38
N ALA A 626 -20.48 -15.14 0.67
CA ALA A 626 -19.44 -14.67 1.57
C ALA A 626 -18.78 -15.82 2.31
N ARG A 627 -19.55 -16.83 2.76
CA ARG A 627 -19.01 -17.95 3.53
C ARG A 627 -19.44 -19.28 2.96
N ARG A 628 -18.55 -20.25 3.08
CA ARG A 628 -18.69 -21.60 2.52
C ARG A 628 -18.04 -22.62 3.42
N PHE A 629 -18.69 -23.76 3.56
CA PHE A 629 -18.30 -24.83 4.45
C PHE A 629 -18.38 -26.18 3.75
N CYS A 630 -17.42 -27.06 4.02
CA CYS A 630 -17.52 -28.45 3.60
C CYS A 630 -18.49 -29.21 4.51
N ARG A 631 -18.96 -30.38 4.02
CA ARG A 631 -19.85 -31.28 4.76
C ARG A 631 -19.34 -31.60 6.17
N ALA A 632 -18.06 -31.91 6.32
CA ALA A 632 -17.45 -32.25 7.62
C ALA A 632 -17.52 -31.06 8.61
N CYS A 633 -17.27 -29.84 8.14
CA CYS A 633 -17.36 -28.65 8.98
C CYS A 633 -18.81 -28.32 9.37
N VAL A 634 -19.78 -28.57 8.48
CA VAL A 634 -21.21 -28.45 8.80
C VAL A 634 -21.61 -29.47 9.86
N ALA A 635 -21.18 -30.73 9.72
CA ALA A 635 -21.46 -31.79 10.69
C ALA A 635 -20.87 -31.49 12.09
N GLN A 636 -19.75 -30.79 12.14
CA GLN A 636 -19.11 -30.32 13.38
C GLN A 636 -19.66 -28.95 13.86
N ALA A 637 -20.71 -28.43 13.24
CA ALA A 637 -21.31 -27.13 13.54
C ALA A 637 -20.33 -25.94 13.50
N LYS A 638 -19.21 -26.04 12.74
CA LYS A 638 -18.20 -24.98 12.67
C LYS A 638 -18.72 -23.67 12.07
N PHE A 639 -19.80 -23.70 11.29
CA PHE A 639 -20.40 -22.50 10.73
C PHE A 639 -21.00 -21.57 11.80
N ALA A 640 -21.37 -22.11 12.98
CA ALA A 640 -22.01 -21.36 14.05
C ALA A 640 -21.10 -20.30 14.69
N SER A 641 -19.78 -20.45 14.62
CA SER A 641 -18.83 -19.43 15.09
C SER A 641 -18.73 -18.22 14.15
N PHE A 642 -19.27 -18.32 12.93
CA PHE A 642 -19.18 -17.27 11.93
C PHE A 642 -20.45 -16.41 11.90
N CYS A 643 -21.64 -17.00 12.05
CA CYS A 643 -22.90 -16.25 12.09
C CYS A 643 -23.89 -16.82 13.12
N ALA A 644 -24.67 -15.94 13.74
CA ALA A 644 -25.70 -16.28 14.71
C ALA A 644 -27.07 -16.67 14.08
N HIS A 645 -27.14 -16.81 12.75
CA HIS A 645 -28.38 -17.14 12.06
C HIS A 645 -28.80 -18.59 12.36
N ASN A 646 -29.99 -18.78 12.93
CA ASN A 646 -30.57 -20.10 13.21
C ASN A 646 -31.22 -20.72 11.96
N THR A 647 -30.56 -20.63 10.81
CA THR A 647 -31.04 -21.10 9.51
C THR A 647 -30.36 -22.40 9.10
N ARG A 648 -31.09 -23.31 8.46
CA ARG A 648 -30.50 -24.46 7.78
C ARG A 648 -29.55 -23.97 6.69
N VAL A 649 -28.36 -24.58 6.59
CA VAL A 649 -27.42 -24.30 5.50
C VAL A 649 -27.91 -24.89 4.19
N GLU A 650 -27.64 -24.20 3.10
CA GLU A 650 -27.99 -24.60 1.73
C GLU A 650 -26.77 -25.16 1.01
N GLY A 651 -26.97 -26.25 0.27
CA GLY A 651 -25.91 -26.95 -0.45
C GLY A 651 -25.86 -26.57 -1.92
N MET A 652 -24.65 -26.36 -2.43
CA MET A 652 -24.33 -26.15 -3.84
C MET A 652 -23.41 -27.28 -4.31
N ALA A 653 -23.88 -28.12 -5.23
CA ALA A 653 -23.06 -29.09 -5.94
C ALA A 653 -21.94 -28.39 -6.74
N PRO A 654 -20.73 -28.94 -6.92
CA PRO A 654 -19.70 -28.33 -7.78
C PRO A 654 -20.19 -28.04 -9.20
N PRO A 655 -19.63 -27.03 -9.91
CA PRO A 655 -20.14 -26.62 -11.22
C PRO A 655 -20.27 -27.73 -12.27
N PRO A 656 -19.28 -28.63 -12.46
CA PRO A 656 -19.42 -29.72 -13.45
C PRO A 656 -20.57 -30.67 -13.12
N ARG A 657 -20.78 -30.96 -11.82
CA ARG A 657 -21.90 -31.79 -11.37
C ARG A 657 -23.23 -31.08 -11.61
N ARG A 658 -23.31 -29.79 -11.25
CA ARG A 658 -24.51 -28.96 -11.45
C ARG A 658 -24.91 -28.86 -12.92
N VAL A 659 -23.96 -28.69 -13.84
CA VAL A 659 -24.23 -28.64 -15.29
C VAL A 659 -24.86 -29.95 -15.77
N GLN A 660 -24.34 -31.10 -15.33
CA GLN A 660 -24.90 -32.40 -15.71
C GLN A 660 -26.30 -32.63 -15.12
N GLU A 661 -26.52 -32.23 -13.87
CA GLU A 661 -27.85 -32.32 -13.22
C GLU A 661 -28.89 -31.45 -13.95
N MET A 662 -28.53 -30.23 -14.34
CA MET A 662 -29.39 -29.35 -15.13
C MET A 662 -29.72 -29.94 -16.50
N ARG A 663 -28.73 -30.58 -17.15
CA ARG A 663 -28.93 -31.26 -18.43
C ARG A 663 -29.95 -32.40 -18.31
N LEU A 664 -29.83 -33.22 -17.26
CA LEU A 664 -30.77 -34.30 -16.97
C LEU A 664 -32.18 -33.77 -16.69
N ALA A 665 -32.29 -32.75 -15.84
CA ALA A 665 -33.57 -32.13 -15.50
C ALA A 665 -34.27 -31.59 -16.76
N ARG A 666 -33.52 -30.97 -17.68
CA ARG A 666 -34.05 -30.44 -18.93
C ARG A 666 -34.49 -31.53 -19.90
N LEU A 667 -33.69 -32.58 -20.09
CA LEU A 667 -34.07 -33.71 -20.94
C LEU A 667 -35.33 -34.41 -20.42
N ALA A 668 -35.51 -34.50 -19.10
CA ALA A 668 -36.72 -35.01 -18.49
C ALA A 668 -37.92 -34.09 -18.73
N GLN A 669 -37.75 -32.77 -18.62
CA GLN A 669 -38.81 -31.77 -18.91
C GLN A 669 -39.22 -31.76 -20.38
N GLU A 670 -38.28 -32.01 -21.30
CA GLU A 670 -38.52 -32.08 -22.75
C GLU A 670 -39.01 -33.48 -23.21
N ASP A 671 -39.26 -34.42 -22.30
CA ASP A 671 -39.64 -35.82 -22.59
C ASP A 671 -38.66 -36.59 -23.50
N ARG A 672 -37.37 -36.21 -23.48
CA ARG A 672 -36.30 -36.78 -24.32
C ARG A 672 -35.62 -37.97 -23.64
N TRP A 673 -36.39 -39.02 -23.36
CA TRP A 673 -35.97 -40.15 -22.51
C TRP A 673 -34.76 -40.95 -23.03
N THR A 674 -34.61 -41.13 -24.34
CA THR A 674 -33.44 -41.84 -24.91
C THR A 674 -32.14 -41.06 -24.67
N ASP A 675 -32.18 -39.74 -24.84
CA ASP A 675 -31.04 -38.86 -24.55
C ASP A 675 -30.79 -38.76 -23.05
N TYR A 676 -31.86 -38.73 -22.24
CA TYR A 676 -31.79 -38.75 -20.79
C TYR A 676 -31.04 -39.99 -20.29
N ASP A 677 -31.44 -41.18 -20.73
CA ASP A 677 -30.81 -42.43 -20.28
C ASP A 677 -29.31 -42.48 -20.62
N ARG A 678 -28.94 -42.03 -21.83
CA ARG A 678 -27.54 -41.90 -22.23
C ARG A 678 -26.77 -40.92 -21.34
N ARG A 679 -27.29 -39.70 -21.14
CA ARG A 679 -26.63 -38.68 -20.29
C ARG A 679 -26.62 -39.06 -18.82
N TYR A 680 -27.58 -39.86 -18.35
CA TYR A 680 -27.59 -40.37 -16.98
C TYR A 680 -26.46 -41.38 -16.75
N LEU A 681 -26.17 -42.25 -17.73
CA LEU A 681 -25.02 -43.15 -17.65
C LEU A 681 -23.69 -42.38 -17.61
N GLU A 682 -23.55 -41.31 -18.40
CA GLU A 682 -22.39 -40.42 -18.35
C GLU A 682 -22.26 -39.74 -16.96
N TYR A 683 -23.37 -39.25 -16.41
CA TYR A 683 -23.43 -38.66 -15.08
C TYR A 683 -23.04 -39.65 -13.98
N ASP A 684 -23.59 -40.88 -14.02
CA ASP A 684 -23.25 -41.90 -13.03
C ASP A 684 -21.78 -42.32 -13.13
N ALA A 685 -21.24 -42.45 -14.35
CA ALA A 685 -19.82 -42.69 -14.57
C ALA A 685 -18.95 -41.55 -14.00
N TYR A 686 -19.33 -40.29 -14.21
CA TYR A 686 -18.68 -39.13 -13.59
C TYR A 686 -18.73 -39.21 -12.06
N CYS A 687 -19.91 -39.46 -11.48
CA CYS A 687 -20.09 -39.56 -10.04
C CYS A 687 -19.27 -40.70 -9.43
N ASN A 688 -19.15 -41.83 -10.12
CA ASN A 688 -18.31 -42.94 -9.69
C ASN A 688 -16.82 -42.57 -9.76
N ALA A 689 -16.35 -41.98 -10.86
CA ALA A 689 -14.95 -41.56 -11.01
C ALA A 689 -14.53 -40.50 -9.98
N GLN A 690 -15.44 -39.59 -9.62
CA GLN A 690 -15.20 -38.52 -8.65
C GLN A 690 -15.55 -38.91 -7.21
N HIS A 691 -15.99 -40.15 -6.96
CA HIS A 691 -16.38 -40.66 -5.63
C HIS A 691 -17.50 -39.82 -4.97
N VAL A 692 -18.47 -39.35 -5.77
CA VAL A 692 -19.61 -38.56 -5.28
C VAL A 692 -20.49 -39.43 -4.37
N PRO A 693 -20.76 -39.00 -3.11
CA PRO A 693 -21.63 -39.73 -2.19
C PRO A 693 -23.04 -39.95 -2.77
N LEU A 694 -23.64 -41.11 -2.52
CA LEU A 694 -24.94 -41.48 -3.07
C LEU A 694 -26.06 -40.48 -2.71
N ASP A 695 -26.00 -39.88 -1.52
CA ASP A 695 -26.95 -38.88 -1.05
C ASP A 695 -26.80 -37.51 -1.73
N GLU A 696 -25.69 -37.28 -2.43
CA GLU A 696 -25.46 -36.07 -3.24
C GLU A 696 -25.81 -36.27 -4.72
N ARG A 697 -26.09 -37.50 -5.16
CA ARG A 697 -26.39 -37.79 -6.57
C ARG A 697 -27.82 -37.43 -6.91
N ALA A 698 -28.04 -36.94 -8.12
CA ALA A 698 -29.37 -36.72 -8.66
C ALA A 698 -30.14 -38.04 -8.76
N VAL A 699 -31.39 -38.01 -8.32
CA VAL A 699 -32.29 -39.16 -8.40
C VAL A 699 -32.66 -39.41 -9.86
N ARG A 700 -32.49 -40.66 -10.32
CA ARG A 700 -32.90 -41.07 -11.66
C ARG A 700 -34.40 -40.85 -11.84
N SER A 701 -34.74 -39.99 -12.79
CA SER A 701 -36.12 -39.76 -13.22
C SER A 701 -36.59 -40.93 -14.08
N SER A 702 -37.90 -41.21 -14.05
CA SER A 702 -38.49 -42.28 -14.84
C SER A 702 -39.72 -41.78 -15.58
N ARG A 703 -40.04 -42.41 -16.71
CA ARG A 703 -41.17 -42.08 -17.59
C ARG A 703 -42.55 -42.08 -16.88
N ASN A 704 -42.65 -42.66 -15.68
CA ASN A 704 -43.89 -42.81 -14.91
C ASN A 704 -44.03 -41.86 -13.71
N THR A 705 -43.15 -40.88 -13.51
CA THR A 705 -43.31 -39.87 -12.44
C THR A 705 -44.32 -38.78 -12.82
N PHE A 706 -45.58 -39.17 -13.03
CA PHE A 706 -46.74 -38.28 -13.15
C PHE A 706 -47.58 -38.20 -11.86
N TRP A 707 -46.96 -38.43 -10.70
CA TRP A 707 -47.62 -38.19 -9.40
C TRP A 707 -47.06 -36.90 -8.79
N ASN A 708 -47.74 -35.81 -9.14
CA ASN A 708 -47.54 -34.45 -8.63
C ASN A 708 -47.72 -34.41 -7.08
N PRO A 709 -46.81 -33.82 -6.28
CA PRO A 709 -47.02 -33.64 -4.84
C PRO A 709 -48.26 -32.79 -4.50
N ALA A 710 -48.79 -32.01 -5.46
CA ALA A 710 -50.02 -31.23 -5.30
C ALA A 710 -51.30 -32.09 -5.20
N THR A 711 -51.27 -33.39 -5.52
CA THR A 711 -52.44 -34.28 -5.36
C THR A 711 -52.49 -35.03 -4.03
N ILE A 712 -51.45 -34.98 -3.19
CA ILE A 712 -51.47 -35.59 -1.85
C ILE A 712 -52.41 -34.82 -0.90
N GLY A 713 -52.56 -33.51 -1.08
CA GLY A 713 -53.57 -32.70 -0.37
C GLY A 713 -55.01 -33.02 -0.77
N TYR A 714 -55.23 -33.62 -1.95
CA TYR A 714 -56.57 -33.96 -2.46
C TYR A 714 -57.02 -35.36 -2.02
N PHE A 715 -56.08 -36.29 -1.76
CA PHE A 715 -56.40 -37.64 -1.29
C PHE A 715 -56.69 -37.76 0.21
N GLN A 716 -56.25 -36.79 1.03
CA GLN A 716 -56.71 -36.67 2.43
C GLN A 716 -58.13 -36.09 2.56
N TRP A 717 -58.61 -35.34 1.56
CA TRP A 717 -60.01 -34.85 1.55
C TRP A 717 -61.00 -35.95 1.12
N LEU A 718 -60.63 -36.80 0.16
CA LEU A 718 -61.49 -37.89 -0.31
C LEU A 718 -61.64 -39.05 0.68
N THR A 719 -60.67 -39.30 1.56
CA THR A 719 -60.82 -40.29 2.64
C THR A 719 -61.71 -39.82 3.79
N VAL A 720 -61.76 -38.50 4.07
CA VAL A 720 -62.68 -37.91 5.06
C VAL A 720 -64.11 -37.80 4.52
N VAL A 721 -64.30 -37.52 3.22
CA VAL A 721 -65.64 -37.44 2.61
C VAL A 721 -66.25 -38.82 2.34
N VAL A 722 -65.46 -39.84 1.99
CA VAL A 722 -65.97 -41.20 1.77
C VAL A 722 -66.30 -41.93 3.08
N LEU A 723 -65.62 -41.63 4.21
CA LEU A 723 -66.01 -42.12 5.54
C LEU A 723 -67.19 -41.35 6.15
N GLY A 724 -67.42 -40.09 5.76
CA GLY A 724 -68.58 -39.29 6.20
C GLY A 724 -69.90 -39.65 5.52
N VAL A 725 -69.88 -40.09 4.26
CA VAL A 725 -71.11 -40.45 3.51
C VAL A 725 -71.59 -41.89 3.80
N VAL A 726 -70.72 -42.78 4.25
CA VAL A 726 -71.09 -44.16 4.65
C VAL A 726 -71.78 -44.21 6.04
N MET A 727 -71.63 -43.18 6.89
CA MET A 727 -72.34 -43.11 8.19
C MET A 727 -73.73 -42.46 8.13
N LEU A 728 -74.13 -41.85 7.00
CA LEU A 728 -75.43 -41.15 6.88
C LEU A 728 -76.53 -41.95 6.14
N VAL A 729 -76.23 -43.15 5.62
CA VAL A 729 -77.23 -44.04 4.97
C VAL A 729 -77.66 -45.22 5.89
N ARG A 730 -77.29 -45.20 7.17
CA ARG A 730 -77.78 -46.17 8.19
C ARG A 730 -78.64 -45.56 9.31
N ARG A 731 -79.31 -44.43 9.05
CA ARG A 731 -80.46 -43.96 9.84
C ARG A 731 -81.56 -43.44 8.91
N LYS A 732 -82.28 -44.36 8.28
CA LYS A 732 -83.74 -44.40 8.20
C LYS A 732 -84.18 -45.83 7.99
#